data_AF-A0A1H9MUU3-F1
#
_entry.id   AF-A0A1H9MUU3-F1
#
_cell.length_a   1.000
_cell.length_b   1.000
_cell.length_c   1.000
_cell.angle_alpha   90.00
_cell.angle_beta   90.00
_cell.angle_gamma   90.00
#
_symmetry.space_group_name_H-M   'P 1'
#
loop_
_entity.id
_entity.type
_entity.pdbx_description
1 polymer ?
#
loop_
_entity_poly.entity_id
_entity_poly.type
_entity_poly.pdbx_seq_one_letter_code
_entity_poly.pdbx_strand_id
1 'polypeptide(L)'
;MGRTSKKSKKIFASTMTAAVVASVVAPTTGFAASNFTDVQADNFYYDYVTALSEAGIIHGKPDGSFDLYGAVKRSEAAKMIAGIIGLDTESAPSADFTDVKEDFWYTDSINALYAAELIHGVSETEFAPDASLTRAQFAKLVVDAYELEIDENAEVPFTDLEEGAWYEKYVKTLYANELIAGTTLTTFSPDKPVKRADFAKLLTDTDWKLGTTLEKPNAEETVAVESVVAIDDMTIEVTFVNGEVVEVTLEEALVDGENEVTFTVEGVEYTETVNYEVPALEITSVSAIDDMTIEVIFDNGEVVEVTLEEALVDGKNEVTFTVDGVEYTETVNYVNSEVPAPEVASVSAINANEVKVEFNTEVLESLTETISNYTFETEAPAVASTITPTDIQLQEDGKTAIVRFADGDLVNSTTYKVTVENVLTTDHEEVSKFEDTFLFSGDNKAASLKTAKVEGSDLLLTFDEEVDVTNAVLKVDGVTVSVAAATEPTNAGEYAYKVDVTGLAALEKGTHNLTLVGVVDFAGNESNTLTTSYTVNEDTTAPTIDKIEAVDNDTFKVTFSESVTQPSVKVLKGTTEFAATPVEAGPAKEYTFDVAATAGDNDLYAEDEETVNLSVEISNYKDGVNLYGDTVEQSVTLSQDTDGPVLLNSSLNTVEESTGNTVVTVPFKGDDVTVADTTKVKVIDPDGIELTPATVHETNAVPTDDSSEVAVTVTGTPKEGTYTVVFEAGAIIDGNSNDNDKITTTADFSAEESYLTFGGTITPGTNNAIEVDFGVEVSSTALNVDNYKLDNAALPEGSTVVYTDASKEIVEVRLPESFVVVSDADYKFEITQDVKTAAGDIIVADQTADTKTNHAENITLTDNVSPELVSAQFAVDSTDDSTSDSIVLTFSEEISLNGGNDLSDDLVLKVGSNEVDLSAVAGTVAGNELTITIPEMNISQTTTITIVSEGSENEAVEITDASAGSNAVIPTTINVNGVVVVVTP
;
A
#
# COMPACT_ATOMS: atom_id res chain seq x y z
N MET A 1 -16.09 -75.12 -38.43
CA MET A 1 -16.14 -75.33 -39.89
C MET A 1 -17.56 -75.03 -40.36
N GLY A 2 -17.75 -73.98 -41.15
CA GLY A 2 -19.01 -73.70 -41.89
C GLY A 2 -20.05 -72.82 -41.19
N ARG A 3 -19.96 -71.50 -41.42
CA ARG A 3 -21.13 -70.59 -41.40
C ARG A 3 -22.22 -71.16 -42.31
N THR A 4 -23.46 -71.27 -41.83
CA THR A 4 -24.64 -71.29 -42.70
C THR A 4 -25.68 -70.30 -42.19
N SER A 5 -25.80 -69.22 -42.96
CA SER A 5 -26.88 -68.22 -43.03
C SER A 5 -28.26 -68.73 -42.61
N LYS A 6 -28.87 -68.06 -41.62
CA LYS A 6 -30.33 -68.06 -41.46
C LYS A 6 -30.89 -66.76 -42.07
N LYS A 7 -31.40 -66.97 -43.28
CA LYS A 7 -32.28 -66.16 -44.12
C LYS A 7 -33.12 -65.12 -43.37
N SER A 8 -33.00 -63.89 -43.85
CA SER A 8 -34.01 -62.84 -43.76
C SER A 8 -35.39 -63.38 -44.18
N LYS A 9 -36.34 -63.35 -43.25
CA LYS A 9 -37.77 -63.37 -43.62
C LYS A 9 -38.08 -61.99 -44.17
N LYS A 10 -38.01 -61.87 -45.50
CA LYS A 10 -38.71 -60.81 -46.23
C LYS A 10 -40.20 -60.91 -45.88
N ILE A 11 -40.71 -59.96 -45.11
CA ILE A 11 -42.14 -59.68 -45.10
C ILE A 11 -42.39 -58.65 -46.20
N PHE A 12 -43.42 -58.96 -46.96
CA PHE A 12 -43.76 -58.38 -48.24
C PHE A 12 -44.22 -56.93 -48.06
N ALA A 13 -43.67 -56.05 -48.89
CA ALA A 13 -44.37 -54.87 -49.36
C ALA A 13 -45.61 -55.34 -50.15
N SER A 14 -46.70 -55.62 -49.44
CA SER A 14 -48.03 -55.70 -50.04
C SER A 14 -48.61 -54.30 -50.01
N THR A 15 -48.73 -53.70 -51.19
CA THR A 15 -49.55 -52.53 -51.45
C THR A 15 -50.96 -52.72 -50.87
N MET A 16 -51.23 -52.14 -49.71
CA MET A 16 -52.60 -51.84 -49.33
C MET A 16 -53.00 -50.55 -50.03
N THR A 17 -53.54 -50.67 -51.24
CA THR A 17 -54.55 -49.71 -51.70
C THR A 17 -55.80 -49.92 -50.86
N ALA A 18 -55.84 -49.32 -49.67
CA ALA A 18 -57.07 -49.13 -48.93
C ALA A 18 -57.83 -47.97 -49.59
N ALA A 19 -58.69 -48.30 -50.56
CA ALA A 19 -59.81 -47.43 -50.90
C ALA A 19 -60.69 -47.33 -49.64
N VAL A 20 -60.64 -46.20 -48.93
CA VAL A 20 -61.61 -45.91 -47.88
C VAL A 20 -62.96 -45.72 -48.56
N VAL A 21 -63.75 -46.79 -48.57
CA VAL A 21 -65.20 -46.70 -48.69
C VAL A 21 -65.64 -46.08 -47.37
N ALA A 22 -66.11 -44.83 -47.41
CA ALA A 22 -66.72 -44.17 -46.26
C ALA A 22 -67.99 -44.93 -45.85
N SER A 23 -67.86 -46.00 -45.07
CA SER A 23 -68.96 -46.51 -44.26
C SER A 23 -69.01 -45.65 -43.01
N VAL A 24 -70.08 -44.86 -42.92
CA VAL A 24 -70.47 -44.09 -41.73
C VAL A 24 -70.51 -45.02 -40.52
N VAL A 25 -69.45 -45.02 -39.72
CA VAL A 25 -69.51 -45.49 -38.35
C VAL A 25 -70.05 -44.31 -37.56
N ALA A 26 -71.24 -44.48 -36.98
CA ALA A 26 -71.78 -43.53 -36.04
C ALA A 26 -70.74 -43.27 -34.93
N PRO A 27 -70.63 -42.05 -34.38
CA PRO A 27 -69.69 -41.77 -33.31
C PRO A 27 -69.99 -42.72 -32.16
N THR A 28 -69.11 -43.69 -31.93
CA THR A 28 -69.05 -44.39 -30.66
C THR A 28 -68.63 -43.33 -29.65
N THR A 29 -69.57 -42.99 -28.78
CA THR A 29 -69.42 -42.22 -27.54
C THR A 29 -67.97 -41.88 -27.21
N GLY A 30 -67.60 -40.61 -27.38
CA GLY A 30 -66.31 -40.10 -26.93
C GLY A 30 -66.12 -40.45 -25.46
N PHE A 31 -65.05 -41.17 -25.15
CA PHE A 31 -64.52 -41.19 -23.81
C PHE A 31 -64.09 -39.74 -23.53
N ALA A 32 -64.69 -39.11 -22.53
CA ALA A 32 -64.22 -37.83 -22.05
C ALA A 32 -62.74 -38.02 -21.64
N ALA A 33 -61.84 -37.17 -22.16
CA ALA A 33 -60.48 -37.07 -21.67
C ALA A 33 -60.54 -37.01 -20.14
N SER A 34 -60.00 -38.03 -19.47
CA SER A 34 -60.13 -38.12 -18.03
C SER A 34 -59.18 -37.11 -17.39
N ASN A 35 -59.73 -35.98 -16.96
CA ASN A 35 -59.03 -35.04 -16.11
C ASN A 35 -58.81 -35.69 -14.74
N PHE A 36 -57.62 -36.23 -14.52
CA PHE A 36 -57.22 -36.72 -13.20
C PHE A 36 -57.11 -35.53 -12.24
N THR A 37 -57.60 -35.69 -11.01
CA THR A 37 -57.66 -34.56 -10.05
C THR A 37 -56.30 -34.02 -9.63
N ASP A 38 -55.27 -34.85 -9.75
CA ASP A 38 -53.88 -34.58 -9.39
C ASP A 38 -52.97 -34.33 -10.62
N VAL A 39 -53.53 -34.31 -11.85
CA VAL A 39 -52.78 -34.02 -13.08
C VAL A 39 -53.44 -32.84 -13.81
N GLN A 40 -52.99 -31.63 -13.48
CA GLN A 40 -53.46 -30.37 -14.06
C GLN A 40 -52.63 -29.99 -15.28
N ALA A 41 -53.13 -29.07 -16.12
CA ALA A 41 -52.49 -28.70 -17.40
C ALA A 41 -51.09 -28.10 -17.26
N ASP A 42 -50.77 -27.51 -16.12
CA ASP A 42 -49.45 -26.98 -15.76
C ASP A 42 -48.53 -28.03 -15.11
N ASN A 43 -49.01 -29.26 -14.92
CA ASN A 43 -48.21 -30.34 -14.37
C ASN A 43 -47.30 -30.93 -15.44
N PHE A 44 -46.01 -31.08 -15.13
CA PHE A 44 -45.01 -31.68 -16.02
C PHE A 44 -45.42 -33.03 -16.65
N TYR A 45 -46.22 -33.83 -15.95
CA TYR A 45 -46.67 -35.14 -16.46
C TYR A 45 -47.95 -35.09 -17.30
N TYR A 46 -48.54 -33.90 -17.50
CA TYR A 46 -49.88 -33.74 -18.08
C TYR A 46 -50.01 -34.37 -19.46
N ASP A 47 -49.11 -34.03 -20.40
CA ASP A 47 -49.22 -34.51 -21.79
C ASP A 47 -48.99 -36.02 -21.88
N TYR A 48 -48.00 -36.54 -21.14
CA TYR A 48 -47.68 -37.97 -21.15
C TYR A 48 -48.82 -38.83 -20.60
N VAL A 49 -49.42 -38.40 -19.49
CA VAL A 49 -50.55 -39.06 -18.86
C VAL A 49 -51.79 -38.91 -19.74
N THR A 50 -52.00 -37.75 -20.35
CA THR A 50 -53.14 -37.54 -21.26
C THR A 50 -53.05 -38.46 -22.48
N ALA A 51 -51.89 -38.55 -23.14
CA ALA A 51 -51.69 -39.40 -24.31
C ALA A 51 -51.99 -40.89 -24.03
N LEU A 52 -51.45 -41.44 -22.93
CA LEU A 52 -51.73 -42.82 -22.53
C LEU A 52 -53.20 -43.04 -22.17
N SER A 53 -53.84 -42.03 -21.58
CA SER A 53 -55.24 -42.11 -21.17
C SER A 53 -56.19 -42.05 -22.37
N GLU A 54 -55.91 -41.20 -23.35
CA GLU A 54 -56.67 -41.08 -24.60
C GLU A 54 -56.52 -42.33 -25.46
N ALA A 55 -55.34 -42.95 -25.47
CA ALA A 55 -55.13 -44.26 -26.07
C ALA A 55 -55.81 -45.42 -25.31
N GLY A 56 -56.40 -45.16 -24.13
CA GLY A 56 -57.08 -46.14 -23.30
C GLY A 56 -56.15 -47.11 -22.58
N ILE A 57 -54.85 -46.80 -22.50
CA ILE A 57 -53.81 -47.65 -21.89
C ILE A 57 -53.82 -47.51 -20.36
N ILE A 58 -54.05 -46.29 -19.86
CA ILE A 58 -54.16 -46.02 -18.43
C ILE A 58 -55.56 -45.59 -18.01
N HIS A 59 -55.86 -45.85 -16.74
CA HIS A 59 -57.04 -45.33 -16.06
C HIS A 59 -56.67 -44.86 -14.66
N GLY A 60 -57.41 -43.87 -14.17
CA GLY A 60 -57.27 -43.33 -12.82
C GLY A 60 -57.80 -44.29 -11.76
N LYS A 61 -57.52 -43.95 -10.50
CA LYS A 61 -58.04 -44.64 -9.33
C LYS A 61 -59.53 -44.30 -9.11
N PRO A 62 -60.26 -45.10 -8.31
CA PRO A 62 -61.68 -44.85 -8.05
C PRO A 62 -62.01 -43.49 -7.43
N ASP A 63 -61.03 -42.82 -6.81
CA ASP A 63 -61.15 -41.48 -6.24
C ASP A 63 -60.91 -40.35 -7.26
N GLY A 64 -60.59 -40.68 -8.51
CA GLY A 64 -60.37 -39.73 -9.61
C GLY A 64 -58.92 -39.29 -9.79
N SER A 65 -57.97 -39.78 -8.99
CA SER A 65 -56.55 -39.43 -9.13
C SER A 65 -55.80 -40.39 -10.06
N PHE A 66 -54.68 -39.96 -10.62
CA PHE A 66 -53.71 -40.83 -11.27
C PHE A 66 -52.71 -41.42 -10.28
N ASP A 67 -52.51 -40.81 -9.11
CA ASP A 67 -51.48 -41.17 -8.12
C ASP A 67 -50.07 -40.98 -8.67
N LEU A 68 -49.75 -39.74 -9.05
CA LEU A 68 -48.49 -39.37 -9.72
C LEU A 68 -47.25 -39.93 -8.99
N TYR A 69 -47.19 -39.76 -7.66
CA TYR A 69 -46.00 -40.04 -6.87
C TYR A 69 -46.01 -41.41 -6.19
N GLY A 70 -47.09 -42.17 -6.30
CA GLY A 70 -47.16 -43.55 -5.82
C GLY A 70 -46.23 -44.46 -6.62
N ALA A 71 -45.67 -45.48 -5.97
CA ALA A 71 -44.87 -46.49 -6.67
C ALA A 71 -45.77 -47.34 -7.58
N VAL A 72 -45.36 -47.51 -8.84
CA VAL A 72 -46.10 -48.33 -9.81
C VAL A 72 -46.05 -49.80 -9.42
N LYS A 73 -47.22 -50.45 -9.40
CA LYS A 73 -47.32 -51.89 -9.11
C LYS A 73 -47.01 -52.72 -10.36
N ARG A 74 -46.53 -53.95 -10.16
CA ARG A 74 -46.28 -54.92 -11.26
C ARG A 74 -47.52 -55.17 -12.11
N SER A 75 -48.72 -55.22 -11.52
CA SER A 75 -49.97 -55.35 -12.27
C SER A 75 -50.31 -54.12 -13.13
N GLU A 76 -49.96 -52.92 -12.64
CA GLU A 76 -50.21 -51.66 -13.35
C GLU A 76 -49.23 -51.53 -14.52
N ALA A 77 -47.95 -51.82 -14.29
CA ALA A 77 -46.93 -51.89 -15.33
C ALA A 77 -47.28 -52.92 -16.42
N ALA A 78 -47.74 -54.11 -16.03
CA ALA A 78 -48.17 -55.15 -16.98
C ALA A 78 -49.33 -54.65 -17.87
N LYS A 79 -50.30 -53.94 -17.31
CA LYS A 79 -51.40 -53.36 -18.11
C LYS A 79 -50.91 -52.29 -19.07
N MET A 80 -50.06 -51.38 -18.60
CA MET A 80 -49.53 -50.30 -19.43
C MET A 80 -48.69 -50.84 -20.59
N ILE A 81 -47.80 -51.80 -20.33
CA ILE A 81 -46.94 -52.41 -21.36
C ILE A 81 -47.74 -53.24 -22.35
N ALA A 82 -48.71 -54.04 -21.90
CA ALA A 82 -49.56 -54.79 -22.82
C ALA A 82 -50.37 -53.85 -23.74
N GLY A 83 -50.86 -52.74 -23.20
CA GLY A 83 -51.60 -51.73 -23.96
C GLY A 83 -50.74 -50.99 -24.97
N ILE A 84 -49.56 -50.49 -24.56
CA ILE A 84 -48.70 -49.67 -25.42
C ILE A 84 -48.11 -50.47 -26.59
N ILE A 85 -47.81 -51.76 -26.42
CA ILE A 85 -47.31 -52.59 -27.53
C ILE A 85 -48.45 -53.23 -28.35
N GLY A 86 -49.70 -52.88 -28.05
CA GLY A 86 -50.89 -53.37 -28.77
C GLY A 86 -51.09 -54.89 -28.67
N LEU A 87 -50.74 -55.49 -27.53
CA LEU A 87 -50.81 -56.94 -27.35
C LEU A 87 -52.25 -57.43 -27.26
N ASP A 88 -52.58 -58.54 -27.95
CA ASP A 88 -53.90 -59.19 -27.82
C ASP A 88 -54.03 -59.83 -26.42
N THR A 89 -54.79 -59.18 -25.55
CA THR A 89 -55.00 -59.62 -24.16
C THR A 89 -56.20 -60.57 -24.01
N GLU A 90 -57.21 -60.46 -24.88
CA GLU A 90 -58.45 -61.24 -24.76
C GLU A 90 -58.25 -62.72 -25.11
N SER A 91 -57.30 -63.02 -26.00
CA SER A 91 -57.05 -64.39 -26.48
C SER A 91 -55.93 -65.13 -25.72
N ALA A 92 -55.33 -64.50 -24.70
CA ALA A 92 -54.14 -65.03 -24.05
C ALA A 92 -54.44 -66.28 -23.18
N PRO A 93 -53.59 -67.33 -23.24
CA PRO A 93 -53.73 -68.47 -22.32
C PRO A 93 -53.40 -68.05 -20.88
N SER A 94 -54.05 -68.69 -19.90
CA SER A 94 -53.76 -68.50 -18.48
C SER A 94 -52.27 -68.71 -18.17
N ALA A 95 -51.68 -67.80 -17.39
CA ALA A 95 -50.32 -67.94 -16.85
C ALA A 95 -50.27 -68.84 -15.60
N ASP A 96 -51.41 -69.28 -15.08
CA ASP A 96 -51.55 -70.19 -13.92
C ASP A 96 -50.89 -69.69 -12.60
N PHE A 97 -50.64 -68.38 -12.48
CA PHE A 97 -50.20 -67.76 -11.24
C PHE A 97 -51.31 -67.78 -10.18
N THR A 98 -51.00 -68.30 -8.99
CA THR A 98 -51.98 -68.52 -7.91
C THR A 98 -52.47 -67.24 -7.23
N ASP A 99 -51.70 -66.14 -7.35
CA ASP A 99 -51.99 -64.83 -6.77
C ASP A 99 -52.57 -63.82 -7.78
N VAL A 100 -52.73 -64.22 -9.04
CA VAL A 100 -53.46 -63.48 -10.07
C VAL A 100 -54.92 -63.93 -10.03
N LYS A 101 -55.81 -63.02 -9.64
CA LYS A 101 -57.26 -63.32 -9.55
C LYS A 101 -57.83 -63.57 -10.94
N GLU A 102 -58.65 -64.60 -11.10
CA GLU A 102 -59.45 -64.79 -12.32
C GLU A 102 -60.38 -63.58 -12.54
N ASP A 103 -60.64 -63.23 -13.81
CA ASP A 103 -61.54 -62.15 -14.23
C ASP A 103 -61.28 -60.78 -13.56
N PHE A 104 -60.02 -60.39 -13.39
CA PHE A 104 -59.63 -59.12 -12.78
C PHE A 104 -58.95 -58.18 -13.78
N TRP A 105 -58.92 -56.88 -13.49
CA TRP A 105 -58.58 -55.83 -14.48
C TRP A 105 -57.17 -55.92 -15.09
N TYR A 106 -56.25 -56.66 -14.44
CA TYR A 106 -54.88 -56.90 -14.89
C TYR A 106 -54.64 -58.33 -15.42
N THR A 107 -55.61 -59.24 -15.25
CA THR A 107 -55.41 -60.68 -15.45
C THR A 107 -55.04 -61.00 -16.89
N ASP A 108 -55.79 -60.44 -17.84
CA ASP A 108 -55.59 -60.65 -19.27
C ASP A 108 -54.26 -60.06 -19.74
N SER A 109 -53.86 -58.89 -19.22
CA SER A 109 -52.57 -58.27 -19.52
C SER A 109 -51.39 -59.10 -19.02
N ILE A 110 -51.48 -59.64 -17.80
CA ILE A 110 -50.42 -60.51 -17.24
C ILE A 110 -50.33 -61.81 -18.04
N ASN A 111 -51.48 -62.43 -18.36
CA ASN A 111 -51.53 -63.65 -19.16
C ASN A 111 -50.89 -63.44 -20.54
N ALA A 112 -51.21 -62.34 -21.21
CA ALA A 112 -50.68 -62.02 -22.53
C ALA A 112 -49.17 -61.78 -22.52
N LEU A 113 -48.68 -60.95 -21.60
CA LEU A 113 -47.24 -60.68 -21.48
C LEU A 113 -46.45 -61.91 -21.08
N TYR A 114 -47.02 -62.79 -20.23
CA TYR A 114 -46.40 -64.06 -19.88
C TYR A 114 -46.33 -65.01 -21.08
N ALA A 115 -47.42 -65.11 -21.85
CA ALA A 115 -47.47 -65.91 -23.07
C ALA A 115 -46.53 -65.39 -24.17
N ALA A 116 -46.25 -64.08 -24.18
CA ALA A 116 -45.27 -63.43 -25.05
C ALA A 116 -43.82 -63.55 -24.54
N GLU A 117 -43.60 -64.21 -23.40
CA GLU A 117 -42.30 -64.35 -22.73
C GLU A 117 -41.65 -63.01 -22.32
N LEU A 118 -42.45 -61.94 -22.17
CA LEU A 118 -42.00 -60.59 -21.77
C LEU A 118 -41.96 -60.38 -20.26
N ILE A 119 -42.76 -61.13 -19.50
CA ILE A 119 -42.72 -61.12 -18.03
C ILE A 119 -42.65 -62.53 -17.47
N HIS A 120 -42.07 -62.64 -16.28
CA HIS A 120 -42.07 -63.85 -15.47
C HIS A 120 -42.58 -63.55 -14.05
N GLY A 121 -43.03 -64.60 -13.38
CA GLY A 121 -43.40 -64.54 -11.97
C GLY A 121 -42.18 -64.29 -11.08
N VAL A 122 -42.44 -63.86 -9.83
CA VAL A 122 -41.41 -63.83 -8.78
C VAL A 122 -41.06 -65.26 -8.31
N SER A 123 -41.93 -66.23 -8.62
CA SER A 123 -41.68 -67.67 -8.51
C SER A 123 -42.38 -68.40 -9.67
N GLU A 124 -42.22 -69.73 -9.75
CA GLU A 124 -42.95 -70.56 -10.73
C GLU A 124 -44.48 -70.49 -10.58
N THR A 125 -44.99 -70.02 -9.43
CA THR A 125 -46.43 -70.05 -9.10
C THR A 125 -47.02 -68.71 -8.67
N GLU A 126 -46.20 -67.66 -8.56
CA GLU A 126 -46.63 -66.33 -8.07
C GLU A 126 -46.08 -65.20 -8.95
N PHE A 127 -46.91 -64.20 -9.23
CA PHE A 127 -46.55 -63.01 -10.00
C PHE A 127 -46.22 -61.79 -9.14
N ALA A 128 -46.79 -61.71 -7.94
CA ALA A 128 -46.83 -60.58 -7.02
C ALA A 128 -47.43 -59.29 -7.64
N PRO A 129 -48.73 -59.29 -8.04
CA PRO A 129 -49.34 -58.16 -8.75
C PRO A 129 -49.31 -56.84 -7.96
N ASP A 130 -49.42 -56.91 -6.63
CA ASP A 130 -49.44 -55.74 -5.75
C ASP A 130 -48.04 -55.21 -5.35
N ALA A 131 -46.96 -55.91 -5.72
CA ALA A 131 -45.60 -55.46 -5.41
C ALA A 131 -45.16 -54.32 -6.35
N SER A 132 -44.38 -53.38 -5.83
CA SER A 132 -43.84 -52.27 -6.62
C SER A 132 -42.78 -52.77 -7.62
N LEU A 133 -42.76 -52.15 -8.79
CA LEU A 133 -41.75 -52.42 -9.83
C LEU A 133 -40.50 -51.55 -9.59
N THR A 134 -39.30 -52.15 -9.65
CA THR A 134 -38.03 -51.42 -9.52
C THR A 134 -37.55 -50.85 -10.86
N ARG A 135 -36.65 -49.86 -10.82
CA ARG A 135 -36.02 -49.28 -12.03
C ARG A 135 -35.28 -50.31 -12.87
N ALA A 136 -34.58 -51.26 -12.26
CA ALA A 136 -33.94 -52.38 -12.96
C ALA A 136 -34.96 -53.28 -13.69
N GLN A 137 -36.10 -53.56 -13.05
CA GLN A 137 -37.17 -54.35 -13.65
C GLN A 137 -37.87 -53.61 -14.79
N PHE A 138 -38.07 -52.29 -14.66
CA PHE A 138 -38.53 -51.44 -15.75
C PHE A 138 -37.59 -51.51 -16.95
N ALA A 139 -36.27 -51.36 -16.71
CA ALA A 139 -35.29 -51.34 -17.79
C ALA A 139 -35.33 -52.62 -18.62
N LYS A 140 -35.36 -53.78 -17.96
CA LYS A 140 -35.51 -55.07 -18.63
C LYS A 140 -36.83 -55.16 -19.40
N LEU A 141 -37.94 -54.75 -18.79
CA LEU A 141 -39.27 -54.87 -19.38
C LEU A 141 -39.40 -54.07 -20.68
N VAL A 142 -38.85 -52.85 -20.73
CA VAL A 142 -38.90 -52.00 -21.92
C VAL A 142 -38.00 -52.52 -23.03
N VAL A 143 -36.76 -52.93 -22.70
CA VAL A 143 -35.83 -53.52 -23.68
C VAL A 143 -36.44 -54.74 -24.34
N ASP A 144 -37.06 -55.62 -23.55
CA ASP A 144 -37.69 -56.82 -24.09
C ASP A 144 -38.96 -56.48 -24.89
N ALA A 145 -39.80 -55.56 -24.41
CA ALA A 145 -41.08 -55.20 -25.05
C ALA A 145 -40.91 -54.50 -26.41
N TYR A 146 -39.85 -53.69 -26.57
CA TYR A 146 -39.52 -53.00 -27.82
C TYR A 146 -38.45 -53.72 -28.65
N GLU A 147 -38.05 -54.94 -28.26
CA GLU A 147 -37.05 -55.77 -28.95
C GLU A 147 -35.72 -55.04 -29.21
N LEU A 148 -35.25 -54.23 -28.25
CA LEU A 148 -34.02 -53.45 -28.41
C LEU A 148 -32.77 -54.33 -28.50
N GLU A 149 -31.82 -53.95 -29.37
CA GLU A 149 -30.53 -54.62 -29.46
C GLU A 149 -29.72 -54.34 -28.19
N ILE A 150 -29.34 -55.40 -27.48
CA ILE A 150 -28.57 -55.29 -26.24
C ILE A 150 -27.18 -54.74 -26.54
N ASP A 151 -26.85 -53.62 -25.90
CA ASP A 151 -25.50 -53.07 -25.86
C ASP A 151 -24.87 -53.27 -24.48
N GLU A 152 -24.09 -54.35 -24.34
CA GLU A 152 -23.40 -54.67 -23.08
C GLU A 152 -22.16 -53.78 -22.86
N ASN A 153 -21.67 -53.10 -23.91
CA ASN A 153 -20.43 -52.32 -23.87
C ASN A 153 -20.67 -50.81 -23.76
N ALA A 154 -21.92 -50.35 -23.79
CA ALA A 154 -22.23 -48.94 -23.63
C ALA A 154 -21.64 -48.40 -22.31
N GLU A 155 -20.87 -47.32 -22.44
CA GLU A 155 -20.33 -46.59 -21.30
C GLU A 155 -21.45 -45.82 -20.61
N VAL A 156 -21.54 -45.98 -19.30
CA VAL A 156 -22.56 -45.32 -18.47
C VAL A 156 -21.89 -44.70 -17.25
N PRO A 157 -22.33 -43.52 -16.79
CA PRO A 157 -21.68 -42.82 -15.68
C PRO A 157 -22.07 -43.37 -14.29
N PHE A 158 -22.84 -44.47 -14.24
CA PHE A 158 -23.47 -44.96 -13.01
C PHE A 158 -22.54 -45.84 -12.18
N THR A 159 -22.20 -45.37 -10.98
CA THR A 159 -21.30 -46.06 -10.05
C THR A 159 -21.97 -47.16 -9.22
N ASP A 160 -23.31 -47.20 -9.21
CA ASP A 160 -24.12 -48.14 -8.43
C ASP A 160 -24.68 -49.30 -9.27
N LEU A 161 -24.12 -49.52 -10.46
CA LEU A 161 -24.36 -50.73 -11.25
C LEU A 161 -23.28 -51.77 -10.91
N GLU A 162 -23.69 -52.84 -10.22
CA GLU A 162 -22.79 -53.96 -9.94
C GLU A 162 -22.40 -54.69 -11.23
N GLU A 163 -21.10 -54.86 -11.47
CA GLU A 163 -20.58 -55.56 -12.65
C GLU A 163 -21.10 -57.01 -12.71
N GLY A 164 -21.71 -57.38 -13.84
CA GLY A 164 -22.32 -58.68 -14.06
C GLY A 164 -23.72 -58.84 -13.45
N ALA A 165 -24.32 -57.79 -12.88
CA ALA A 165 -25.69 -57.83 -12.41
C ALA A 165 -26.67 -58.14 -13.55
N TRP A 166 -27.74 -58.88 -13.26
CA TRP A 166 -28.70 -59.34 -14.27
C TRP A 166 -29.36 -58.20 -15.06
N TYR A 167 -29.46 -57.01 -14.45
CA TYR A 167 -30.06 -55.82 -15.04
C TYR A 167 -29.07 -54.91 -15.77
N GLU A 168 -27.76 -55.07 -15.57
CA GLU A 168 -26.73 -54.12 -16.01
C GLU A 168 -26.84 -53.80 -17.51
N LYS A 169 -26.86 -54.84 -18.34
CA LYS A 169 -26.99 -54.71 -19.80
C LYS A 169 -28.28 -54.02 -20.25
N TYR A 170 -29.37 -54.20 -19.51
CA TYR A 170 -30.65 -53.59 -19.83
C TYR A 170 -30.64 -52.08 -19.51
N VAL A 171 -30.01 -51.71 -18.39
CA VAL A 171 -29.81 -50.31 -18.01
C VAL A 171 -28.90 -49.61 -19.01
N LYS A 172 -27.76 -50.22 -19.34
CA LYS A 172 -26.82 -49.73 -20.37
C LYS A 172 -27.49 -49.51 -21.71
N THR A 173 -28.29 -50.49 -22.16
CA THR A 173 -29.02 -50.39 -23.44
C THR A 173 -30.01 -49.22 -23.44
N LEU A 174 -30.83 -49.06 -22.40
CA LEU A 174 -31.76 -47.93 -22.36
C LEU A 174 -31.07 -46.57 -22.24
N TYR A 175 -29.97 -46.49 -21.47
CA TYR A 175 -29.19 -45.26 -21.35
C TYR A 175 -28.57 -44.86 -22.69
N ALA A 176 -27.95 -45.81 -23.40
CA ALA A 176 -27.36 -45.57 -24.73
C ALA A 176 -28.39 -45.18 -25.80
N ASN A 177 -29.65 -45.58 -25.62
CA ASN A 177 -30.76 -45.14 -26.48
C ASN A 177 -31.43 -43.86 -25.97
N GLU A 178 -30.90 -43.22 -24.92
CA GLU A 178 -31.42 -42.01 -24.26
C GLU A 178 -32.88 -42.18 -23.80
N LEU A 179 -33.27 -43.41 -23.46
CA LEU A 179 -34.63 -43.76 -23.00
C LEU A 179 -34.77 -43.70 -21.48
N ILE A 180 -33.65 -43.63 -20.75
CA ILE A 180 -33.64 -43.50 -19.30
C ILE A 180 -32.40 -42.76 -18.83
N ALA A 181 -32.57 -41.84 -17.88
CA ALA A 181 -31.49 -41.16 -17.19
C ALA A 181 -31.27 -41.71 -15.77
N GLY A 182 -30.15 -41.36 -15.15
CA GLY A 182 -29.87 -41.63 -13.74
C GLY A 182 -30.79 -40.88 -12.79
N THR A 183 -30.80 -41.29 -11.52
CA THR A 183 -31.39 -40.49 -10.43
C THR A 183 -30.51 -39.30 -10.02
N THR A 184 -29.22 -39.35 -10.34
CA THR A 184 -28.24 -38.25 -10.34
C THR A 184 -27.32 -38.45 -11.55
N LEU A 185 -26.36 -37.55 -11.77
CA LEU A 185 -25.37 -37.68 -12.86
C LEU A 185 -24.58 -39.01 -12.79
N THR A 186 -24.36 -39.57 -11.59
CA THR A 186 -23.52 -40.75 -11.38
C THR A 186 -24.24 -41.93 -10.69
N THR A 187 -25.55 -41.87 -10.45
CA THR A 187 -26.30 -42.92 -9.72
C THR A 187 -27.60 -43.29 -10.44
N PHE A 188 -27.83 -44.58 -10.71
CA PHE A 188 -29.02 -45.10 -11.38
C PHE A 188 -30.16 -45.51 -10.43
N SER A 189 -29.85 -45.98 -9.21
CA SER A 189 -30.75 -46.55 -8.21
C SER A 189 -31.56 -47.78 -8.68
N PRO A 190 -30.92 -48.93 -9.02
CA PRO A 190 -31.59 -50.08 -9.65
C PRO A 190 -32.73 -50.70 -8.84
N ASP A 191 -32.61 -50.72 -7.50
CA ASP A 191 -33.61 -51.31 -6.60
C ASP A 191 -34.72 -50.34 -6.17
N LYS A 192 -34.62 -49.06 -6.55
CA LYS A 192 -35.62 -48.05 -6.18
C LYS A 192 -36.91 -48.29 -6.96
N PRO A 193 -38.09 -48.25 -6.31
CA PRO A 193 -39.37 -48.31 -7.00
C PRO A 193 -39.56 -47.14 -7.99
N VAL A 194 -40.15 -47.42 -9.15
CA VAL A 194 -40.50 -46.38 -10.14
C VAL A 194 -41.81 -45.71 -9.72
N LYS A 195 -41.89 -44.37 -9.76
CA LYS A 195 -43.16 -43.67 -9.56
C LYS A 195 -44.07 -43.89 -10.75
N ARG A 196 -45.38 -43.90 -10.53
CA ARG A 196 -46.38 -44.16 -11.58
C ARG A 196 -46.35 -43.10 -12.68
N ALA A 197 -46.09 -41.83 -12.35
CA ALA A 197 -45.88 -40.76 -13.32
C ALA A 197 -44.60 -40.92 -14.13
N ASP A 198 -43.48 -41.27 -13.46
CA ASP A 198 -42.20 -41.51 -14.14
C ASP A 198 -42.30 -42.70 -15.10
N PHE A 199 -43.00 -43.77 -14.71
CA PHE A 199 -43.26 -44.91 -15.58
C PHE A 199 -44.09 -44.50 -16.81
N ALA A 200 -45.15 -43.70 -16.62
CA ALA A 200 -45.98 -43.20 -17.71
C ALA A 200 -45.17 -42.34 -18.68
N LYS A 201 -44.39 -41.38 -18.17
CA LYS A 201 -43.52 -40.53 -18.99
C LYS A 201 -42.53 -41.36 -19.81
N LEU A 202 -41.72 -42.19 -19.13
CA LEU A 202 -40.68 -42.98 -19.80
C LEU A 202 -41.28 -43.91 -20.86
N LEU A 203 -42.46 -44.47 -20.60
CA LEU A 203 -43.13 -45.32 -21.57
C LEU A 203 -43.67 -44.55 -22.77
N THR A 204 -44.25 -43.37 -22.55
CA THR A 204 -44.70 -42.48 -23.63
C THR A 204 -43.53 -42.00 -24.48
N ASP A 205 -42.43 -41.57 -23.86
CA ASP A 205 -41.20 -41.18 -24.55
C ASP A 205 -40.65 -42.35 -25.39
N THR A 206 -40.66 -43.56 -24.84
CA THR A 206 -40.23 -44.76 -25.56
C THR A 206 -41.12 -45.02 -26.79
N ASP A 207 -42.45 -44.92 -26.63
CA ASP A 207 -43.36 -45.14 -27.76
C ASP A 207 -43.26 -44.03 -28.82
N TRP A 208 -43.04 -42.78 -28.41
CA TRP A 208 -42.79 -41.68 -29.36
C TRP A 208 -41.45 -41.82 -30.08
N LYS A 209 -40.42 -42.38 -29.43
CA LYS A 209 -39.11 -42.59 -30.05
C LYS A 209 -39.07 -43.84 -30.94
N LEU A 210 -39.76 -44.91 -30.55
CA LEU A 210 -39.59 -46.25 -31.15
C LEU A 210 -40.89 -46.94 -31.56
N GLY A 211 -42.02 -46.53 -31.00
CA GLY A 211 -43.32 -47.14 -31.18
C GLY A 211 -44.18 -46.47 -32.25
N THR A 212 -45.44 -46.90 -32.31
CA THR A 212 -46.45 -46.38 -33.27
C THR A 212 -47.85 -46.31 -32.65
N THR A 213 -47.98 -46.56 -31.36
CA THR A 213 -49.28 -46.76 -30.69
C THR A 213 -49.87 -45.45 -30.24
N LEU A 214 -49.05 -44.56 -29.69
CA LEU A 214 -49.44 -43.20 -29.36
C LEU A 214 -49.29 -42.31 -30.60
N GLU A 215 -50.32 -41.50 -30.85
CA GLU A 215 -50.19 -40.38 -31.76
C GLU A 215 -49.21 -39.39 -31.12
N LYS A 216 -48.01 -39.23 -31.71
CA LYS A 216 -47.06 -38.21 -31.27
C LYS A 216 -47.79 -36.87 -31.37
N PRO A 217 -47.81 -36.03 -30.31
CA PRO A 217 -48.34 -34.68 -30.43
C PRO A 217 -47.68 -34.06 -31.65
N ASN A 218 -48.50 -33.54 -32.55
CA ASN A 218 -48.13 -33.16 -33.90
C ASN A 218 -46.76 -32.48 -33.85
N ALA A 219 -45.72 -33.18 -34.32
CA ALA A 219 -44.52 -32.49 -34.75
C ALA A 219 -45.06 -31.52 -35.78
N GLU A 220 -44.98 -30.22 -35.49
CA GLU A 220 -45.23 -29.23 -36.50
C GLU A 220 -44.48 -29.67 -37.75
N GLU A 221 -45.14 -29.62 -38.90
CA GLU A 221 -44.41 -29.64 -40.16
C GLU A 221 -43.26 -28.66 -39.96
N THR A 222 -42.01 -29.12 -40.03
CA THR A 222 -40.86 -28.25 -39.80
C THR A 222 -40.98 -27.10 -40.78
N VAL A 223 -41.43 -25.96 -40.28
CA VAL A 223 -41.49 -24.76 -41.09
C VAL A 223 -40.04 -24.45 -41.37
N ALA A 224 -39.66 -24.44 -42.64
CA ALA A 224 -38.29 -24.13 -43.02
C ALA A 224 -37.92 -22.76 -42.46
N VAL A 225 -36.71 -22.63 -41.95
CA VAL A 225 -36.18 -21.32 -41.57
C VAL A 225 -35.97 -20.51 -42.85
N GLU A 226 -36.54 -19.31 -42.90
CA GLU A 226 -36.35 -18.35 -43.99
C GLU A 226 -35.07 -17.54 -43.78
N SER A 227 -34.81 -17.10 -42.54
CA SER A 227 -33.58 -16.42 -42.14
C SER A 227 -33.35 -16.47 -40.64
N VAL A 228 -32.08 -16.46 -40.24
CA VAL A 228 -31.64 -16.24 -38.86
C VAL A 228 -30.78 -14.98 -38.81
N VAL A 229 -31.05 -14.10 -37.86
CA VAL A 229 -30.29 -12.87 -37.63
C VAL A 229 -29.94 -12.80 -36.14
N ALA A 230 -28.70 -12.47 -35.80
CA ALA A 230 -28.32 -12.22 -34.42
C ALA A 230 -28.92 -10.90 -33.93
N ILE A 231 -29.52 -10.91 -32.74
CA ILE A 231 -30.01 -9.73 -32.03
C ILE A 231 -28.90 -9.19 -31.12
N ASP A 232 -28.29 -10.10 -30.34
CA ASP A 232 -27.13 -9.87 -29.48
C ASP A 232 -26.30 -11.17 -29.40
N ASP A 233 -25.28 -11.20 -28.54
CA ASP A 233 -24.37 -12.34 -28.38
C ASP A 233 -25.05 -13.60 -27.85
N MET A 234 -26.20 -13.49 -27.19
CA MET A 234 -26.93 -14.63 -26.64
C MET A 234 -28.29 -14.86 -27.30
N THR A 235 -28.73 -14.02 -28.23
CA THR A 235 -30.09 -14.04 -28.75
C THR A 235 -30.12 -13.93 -30.27
N ILE A 236 -30.87 -14.83 -30.92
CA ILE A 236 -31.12 -14.80 -32.36
C ILE A 236 -32.62 -14.61 -32.65
N GLU A 237 -32.92 -13.89 -33.73
CA GLU A 237 -34.24 -13.81 -34.34
C GLU A 237 -34.33 -14.85 -35.47
N VAL A 238 -35.28 -15.78 -35.35
CA VAL A 238 -35.53 -16.83 -36.34
C VAL A 238 -36.83 -16.49 -37.06
N THR A 239 -36.74 -16.19 -38.35
CA THR A 239 -37.91 -16.03 -39.22
C THR A 239 -38.15 -17.32 -39.99
N PHE A 240 -39.35 -17.87 -39.88
CA PHE A 240 -39.79 -19.07 -40.57
C PHE A 240 -40.53 -18.72 -41.87
N VAL A 241 -40.51 -19.60 -42.88
CA VAL A 241 -41.14 -19.36 -44.21
C VAL A 241 -42.66 -19.13 -44.18
N ASN A 242 -43.33 -19.40 -43.06
CA ASN A 242 -44.74 -19.08 -42.83
C ASN A 242 -44.96 -17.61 -42.38
N GLY A 243 -43.89 -16.85 -42.16
CA GLY A 243 -43.88 -15.47 -41.68
C GLY A 243 -43.87 -15.33 -40.14
N GLU A 244 -43.70 -16.43 -39.41
CA GLU A 244 -43.54 -16.44 -37.96
C GLU A 244 -42.11 -16.04 -37.57
N VAL A 245 -41.99 -15.28 -36.49
CA VAL A 245 -40.73 -14.75 -35.98
C VAL A 245 -40.62 -15.13 -34.51
N VAL A 246 -39.52 -15.80 -34.16
CA VAL A 246 -39.26 -16.30 -32.80
C VAL A 246 -37.88 -15.83 -32.36
N GLU A 247 -37.79 -15.25 -31.17
CA GLU A 247 -36.52 -14.95 -30.51
C GLU A 247 -36.07 -16.17 -29.70
N VAL A 248 -34.80 -16.53 -29.84
CA VAL A 248 -34.21 -17.72 -29.23
C VAL A 248 -32.96 -17.32 -28.47
N THR A 249 -32.91 -17.64 -27.18
CA THR A 249 -31.71 -17.51 -26.35
C THR A 249 -30.83 -18.75 -26.49
N LEU A 250 -29.55 -18.54 -26.74
CA LEU A 250 -28.54 -19.58 -26.95
C LEU A 250 -27.92 -20.01 -25.61
N GLU A 251 -27.41 -21.24 -25.57
CA GLU A 251 -26.67 -21.77 -24.41
C GLU A 251 -25.20 -21.30 -24.38
N GLU A 252 -24.65 -20.95 -25.54
CA GLU A 252 -23.30 -20.41 -25.72
C GLU A 252 -23.38 -19.07 -26.49
N ALA A 253 -22.51 -18.12 -26.14
CA ALA A 253 -22.47 -16.81 -26.78
C ALA A 253 -21.89 -16.90 -28.21
N LEU A 254 -22.42 -16.07 -29.12
CA LEU A 254 -21.94 -15.90 -30.49
C LEU A 254 -20.61 -15.16 -30.49
N VAL A 255 -19.67 -15.61 -31.33
CA VAL A 255 -18.39 -14.93 -31.56
C VAL A 255 -18.44 -14.11 -32.85
N ASP A 256 -17.52 -13.15 -33.01
CA ASP A 256 -17.46 -12.33 -34.24
C ASP A 256 -17.30 -13.20 -35.50
N GLY A 257 -18.16 -12.97 -36.49
CA GLY A 257 -18.22 -13.70 -37.75
C GLY A 257 -19.31 -14.78 -37.82
N GLU A 258 -19.01 -15.86 -38.53
CA GLU A 258 -19.98 -16.89 -38.92
C GLU A 258 -20.07 -17.99 -37.85
N ASN A 259 -21.25 -18.13 -37.23
CA ASN A 259 -21.52 -19.08 -36.15
C ASN A 259 -22.51 -20.15 -36.62
N GLU A 260 -22.27 -21.42 -36.26
CA GLU A 260 -23.25 -22.50 -36.42
C GLU A 260 -24.00 -22.66 -35.10
N VAL A 261 -25.31 -22.37 -35.11
CA VAL A 261 -26.14 -22.43 -33.90
C VAL A 261 -27.14 -23.57 -34.00
N THR A 262 -27.27 -24.32 -32.90
CA THR A 262 -28.32 -25.33 -32.74
C THR A 262 -29.29 -24.87 -31.66
N PHE A 263 -30.57 -24.85 -31.99
CA PHE A 263 -31.60 -24.36 -31.08
C PHE A 263 -32.92 -25.10 -31.24
N THR A 264 -33.77 -25.04 -30.21
CA THR A 264 -35.05 -25.75 -30.19
C THR A 264 -36.22 -24.77 -30.14
N VAL A 265 -37.11 -24.81 -31.13
CA VAL A 265 -38.40 -24.09 -31.12
C VAL A 265 -39.52 -25.11 -31.03
N GLU A 266 -40.37 -24.98 -30.02
CA GLU A 266 -41.50 -25.90 -29.75
C GLU A 266 -41.11 -27.40 -29.71
N GLY A 267 -39.91 -27.70 -29.21
CA GLY A 267 -39.40 -29.08 -29.11
C GLY A 267 -38.83 -29.66 -30.41
N VAL A 268 -38.69 -28.84 -31.46
CA VAL A 268 -38.02 -29.19 -32.72
C VAL A 268 -36.66 -28.50 -32.77
N GLU A 269 -35.61 -29.30 -32.98
CA GLU A 269 -34.23 -28.83 -33.12
C GLU A 269 -33.95 -28.34 -34.55
N TYR A 270 -33.32 -27.18 -34.67
CA TYR A 270 -32.87 -26.55 -35.91
C TYR A 270 -31.37 -26.27 -35.80
N THR A 271 -30.66 -26.38 -36.92
CA THR A 271 -29.25 -25.98 -37.04
C THR A 271 -29.13 -25.02 -38.21
N GLU A 272 -28.69 -23.79 -37.93
CA GLU A 272 -28.56 -22.72 -38.92
C GLU A 272 -27.25 -21.97 -38.73
N THR A 273 -26.84 -21.25 -39.76
CA THR A 273 -25.67 -20.39 -39.71
C THR A 273 -26.09 -18.95 -39.56
N VAL A 274 -25.58 -18.28 -38.52
CA VAL A 274 -25.84 -16.87 -38.24
C VAL A 274 -24.52 -16.11 -38.27
N ASN A 275 -24.49 -15.00 -39.00
CA ASN A 275 -23.35 -14.09 -38.94
C ASN A 275 -23.64 -13.07 -37.84
N TYR A 276 -22.80 -13.06 -36.82
CA TYR A 276 -22.83 -12.07 -35.76
C TYR A 276 -21.65 -11.14 -36.00
N GLU A 277 -21.92 -9.87 -36.28
CA GLU A 277 -20.88 -8.86 -36.15
C GLU A 277 -21.01 -8.34 -34.74
N VAL A 278 -19.95 -8.49 -33.93
CA VAL A 278 -19.91 -7.89 -32.60
C VAL A 278 -20.17 -6.40 -32.80
N PRO A 279 -21.29 -5.86 -32.27
CA PRO A 279 -21.58 -4.45 -32.44
C PRO A 279 -20.45 -3.69 -31.75
N ALA A 280 -19.72 -2.88 -32.51
CA ALA A 280 -18.70 -2.01 -31.94
C ALA A 280 -19.37 -1.17 -30.87
N LEU A 281 -18.97 -1.37 -29.61
CA LEU A 281 -19.48 -0.60 -28.51
C LEU A 281 -19.06 0.85 -28.73
N GLU A 282 -20.01 1.78 -28.59
CA GLU A 282 -19.69 3.19 -28.75
C GLU A 282 -18.98 3.64 -27.48
N ILE A 283 -17.77 4.18 -27.64
CA ILE A 283 -17.01 4.71 -26.52
C ILE A 283 -17.69 5.98 -26.02
N THR A 284 -18.10 5.98 -24.76
CA THR A 284 -18.66 7.17 -24.10
C THR A 284 -17.58 8.09 -23.56
N SER A 285 -16.51 7.54 -23.04
CA SER A 285 -15.33 8.28 -22.63
C SER A 285 -14.08 7.42 -22.63
N VAL A 286 -12.94 8.06 -22.90
CA VAL A 286 -11.62 7.52 -22.62
C VAL A 286 -10.85 8.51 -21.77
N SER A 287 -10.22 8.03 -20.72
CA SER A 287 -9.30 8.80 -19.88
C SER A 287 -7.99 8.02 -19.69
N ALA A 288 -6.88 8.75 -19.59
CA ALA A 288 -5.63 8.14 -19.15
C ALA A 288 -5.70 7.91 -17.63
N ILE A 289 -5.25 6.73 -17.19
CA ILE A 289 -5.01 6.39 -15.79
C ILE A 289 -3.57 6.80 -15.42
N ASP A 290 -2.61 6.36 -16.24
CA ASP A 290 -1.18 6.69 -16.15
C ASP A 290 -0.58 6.82 -17.57
N ASP A 291 0.75 6.79 -17.72
CA ASP A 291 1.40 6.91 -19.02
C ASP A 291 1.28 5.64 -19.89
N MET A 292 0.96 4.48 -19.32
CA MET A 292 0.82 3.21 -20.05
C MET A 292 -0.62 2.67 -20.03
N THR A 293 -1.54 3.25 -19.28
CA THR A 293 -2.87 2.66 -19.06
C THR A 293 -3.98 3.69 -19.30
N ILE A 294 -5.04 3.26 -20.00
CA ILE A 294 -6.25 4.06 -20.22
C ILE A 294 -7.48 3.34 -19.69
N GLU A 295 -8.44 4.10 -19.17
CA GLU A 295 -9.79 3.66 -18.84
C GLU A 295 -10.71 3.97 -20.03
N VAL A 296 -11.41 2.95 -20.52
CA VAL A 296 -12.39 3.06 -21.61
C VAL A 296 -13.77 2.73 -21.05
N ILE A 297 -14.70 3.67 -21.16
CA ILE A 297 -16.10 3.47 -20.76
C ILE A 297 -16.96 3.38 -22.02
N PHE A 298 -17.67 2.27 -22.16
CA PHE A 298 -18.58 2.02 -23.28
C PHE A 298 -20.02 2.44 -22.97
N ASP A 299 -20.87 2.56 -23.99
CA ASP A 299 -22.25 3.03 -23.88
C ASP A 299 -23.20 2.09 -23.13
N ASN A 300 -22.82 0.82 -22.98
CA ASN A 300 -23.45 -0.17 -22.11
C ASN A 300 -23.09 0.00 -20.61
N GLY A 301 -22.13 0.87 -20.27
CA GLY A 301 -21.64 1.11 -18.92
C GLY A 301 -20.47 0.23 -18.48
N GLU A 302 -19.95 -0.61 -19.39
CA GLU A 302 -18.75 -1.40 -19.18
C GLU A 302 -17.51 -0.50 -19.10
N VAL A 303 -16.62 -0.82 -18.16
CA VAL A 303 -15.36 -0.11 -17.91
C VAL A 303 -14.23 -1.10 -18.13
N VAL A 304 -13.32 -0.77 -19.07
CA VAL A 304 -12.18 -1.61 -19.43
C VAL A 304 -10.90 -0.81 -19.25
N GLU A 305 -9.95 -1.37 -18.51
CA GLU A 305 -8.59 -0.84 -18.44
C GLU A 305 -7.74 -1.47 -19.54
N VAL A 306 -7.03 -0.64 -20.29
CA VAL A 306 -6.22 -1.05 -21.43
C VAL A 306 -4.79 -0.58 -21.24
N THR A 307 -3.86 -1.53 -21.15
CA THR A 307 -2.42 -1.25 -21.20
C THR A 307 -1.97 -1.04 -22.64
N LEU A 308 -1.24 0.05 -22.88
CA LEU A 308 -0.74 0.49 -24.17
C LEU A 308 0.66 -0.06 -24.44
N GLU A 309 0.97 -0.31 -25.70
CA GLU A 309 2.31 -0.73 -26.12
C GLU A 309 3.33 0.42 -26.12
N GLU A 310 2.86 1.67 -26.22
CA GLU A 310 3.69 2.88 -26.18
C GLU A 310 3.13 3.85 -25.14
N ALA A 311 4.02 4.47 -24.37
CA ALA A 311 3.63 5.43 -23.34
C ALA A 311 3.03 6.71 -23.93
N LEU A 312 1.98 7.23 -23.29
CA LEU A 312 1.32 8.50 -23.57
C LEU A 312 2.27 9.66 -23.30
N VAL A 313 2.23 10.68 -24.17
CA VAL A 313 2.96 11.93 -23.96
C VAL A 313 2.03 13.05 -23.54
N ASP A 314 2.54 14.06 -22.83
CA ASP A 314 1.74 15.20 -22.37
C ASP A 314 0.98 15.87 -23.54
N GLY A 315 -0.34 16.00 -23.38
CA GLY A 315 -1.28 16.48 -24.38
C GLY A 315 -2.17 15.38 -24.99
N LYS A 316 -2.47 15.53 -26.29
CA LYS A 316 -3.38 14.65 -27.03
C LYS A 316 -2.61 13.50 -27.67
N ASN A 317 -2.96 12.29 -27.30
CA ASN A 317 -2.45 11.06 -27.88
C ASN A 317 -3.57 10.41 -28.70
N GLU A 318 -3.25 9.95 -29.90
CA GLU A 318 -4.12 9.05 -30.66
C GLU A 318 -3.66 7.64 -30.34
N VAL A 319 -4.52 6.86 -29.67
CA VAL A 319 -4.22 5.50 -29.24
C VAL A 319 -5.11 4.52 -30.00
N THR A 320 -4.52 3.39 -30.38
CA THR A 320 -5.23 2.27 -31.02
C THR A 320 -5.11 1.07 -30.10
N PHE A 321 -6.24 0.46 -29.76
CA PHE A 321 -6.31 -0.66 -28.84
C PHE A 321 -7.43 -1.62 -29.24
N THR A 322 -7.42 -2.84 -28.70
CA THR A 322 -8.39 -3.87 -29.05
C THR A 322 -9.16 -4.31 -27.81
N VAL A 323 -10.49 -4.27 -27.84
CA VAL A 323 -11.36 -4.84 -26.80
C VAL A 323 -12.23 -5.89 -27.48
N ASP A 324 -12.23 -7.13 -26.95
CA ASP A 324 -12.94 -8.29 -27.51
C ASP A 324 -12.72 -8.53 -29.02
N GLY A 325 -11.50 -8.27 -29.49
CA GLY A 325 -11.12 -8.44 -30.90
C GLY A 325 -11.52 -7.30 -31.84
N VAL A 326 -12.21 -6.27 -31.34
CA VAL A 326 -12.56 -5.05 -32.10
C VAL A 326 -11.52 -3.96 -31.85
N GLU A 327 -10.96 -3.41 -32.93
CA GLU A 327 -9.96 -2.34 -32.88
C GLU A 327 -10.65 -0.97 -32.76
N TYR A 328 -10.29 -0.21 -31.72
CA TYR A 328 -10.75 1.16 -31.47
C TYR A 328 -9.60 2.13 -31.66
N THR A 329 -9.90 3.35 -32.10
CA THR A 329 -8.93 4.45 -32.16
C THR A 329 -9.54 5.69 -31.52
N GLU A 330 -8.93 6.17 -30.44
CA GLU A 330 -9.43 7.32 -29.70
C GLU A 330 -8.36 8.36 -29.39
N THR A 331 -8.81 9.59 -29.16
CA THR A 331 -7.92 10.66 -28.70
C THR A 331 -7.99 10.81 -27.19
N VAL A 332 -6.94 10.38 -26.50
CA VAL A 332 -6.80 10.51 -25.05
C VAL A 332 -5.98 11.75 -24.73
N ASN A 333 -6.55 12.65 -23.93
CA ASN A 333 -5.76 13.69 -23.30
C ASN A 333 -5.04 13.07 -22.10
N TYR A 334 -3.73 12.91 -22.22
CA TYR A 334 -2.88 12.62 -21.08
C TYR A 334 -2.27 13.93 -20.63
N VAL A 335 -2.45 14.29 -19.38
CA VAL A 335 -1.60 15.30 -18.77
C VAL A 335 -0.68 14.50 -17.88
N ASN A 336 0.63 14.61 -18.10
CA ASN A 336 1.61 14.08 -17.15
C ASN A 336 1.51 14.96 -15.91
N SER A 337 0.48 14.69 -15.11
CA SER A 337 0.41 15.14 -13.75
C SER A 337 1.51 14.33 -13.10
N GLU A 338 2.69 14.94 -12.93
CA GLU A 338 3.69 14.37 -12.06
C GLU A 338 2.94 13.96 -10.80
N VAL A 339 2.84 12.64 -10.56
CA VAL A 339 2.37 12.14 -9.28
C VAL A 339 3.24 12.88 -8.28
N PRO A 340 2.65 13.71 -7.41
CA PRO A 340 3.45 14.51 -6.50
C PRO A 340 4.33 13.52 -5.73
N ALA A 341 5.64 13.77 -5.75
CA ALA A 341 6.58 12.89 -5.09
C ALA A 341 6.12 12.63 -3.65
N PRO A 342 6.33 11.42 -3.10
CA PRO A 342 5.96 11.11 -1.73
C PRO A 342 6.52 12.16 -0.77
N GLU A 343 5.62 12.82 -0.03
CA GLU A 343 5.97 13.88 0.91
C GLU A 343 5.00 13.90 2.10
N VAL A 344 5.45 14.50 3.21
CA VAL A 344 4.55 14.93 4.28
C VAL A 344 3.74 16.12 3.79
N ALA A 345 2.46 15.90 3.57
CA ALA A 345 1.50 16.90 3.09
C ALA A 345 1.19 17.96 4.15
N SER A 346 1.08 17.58 5.43
CA SER A 346 0.84 18.55 6.50
C SER A 346 1.20 18.04 7.89
N VAL A 347 1.51 18.97 8.81
CA VAL A 347 1.63 18.70 10.24
C VAL A 347 0.72 19.66 11.01
N SER A 348 -0.11 19.13 11.92
CA SER A 348 -1.09 19.93 12.66
C SER A 348 -1.35 19.39 14.06
N ALA A 349 -1.66 20.28 15.02
CA ALA A 349 -2.06 19.86 16.36
C ALA A 349 -3.45 19.21 16.35
N ILE A 350 -3.63 18.14 17.12
CA ILE A 350 -4.93 17.51 17.36
C ILE A 350 -5.50 17.98 18.69
N ASN A 351 -4.71 17.82 19.75
CA ASN A 351 -5.07 18.14 21.12
C ASN A 351 -3.81 18.55 21.92
N ALA A 352 -3.86 18.54 23.26
CA ALA A 352 -2.73 18.94 24.11
C ALA A 352 -1.48 18.07 23.97
N ASN A 353 -1.63 16.78 23.60
CA ASN A 353 -0.56 15.79 23.65
C ASN A 353 -0.28 15.15 22.29
N GLU A 354 -1.09 15.41 21.26
CA GLU A 354 -0.99 14.73 19.97
C GLU A 354 -0.90 15.70 18.78
N VAL A 355 -0.07 15.31 17.82
CA VAL A 355 0.16 15.98 16.54
C VAL A 355 -0.18 15.00 15.42
N LYS A 356 -0.89 15.48 14.41
CA LYS A 356 -1.20 14.75 13.18
C LYS A 356 -0.15 15.07 12.13
N VAL A 357 0.44 14.04 11.52
CA VAL A 357 1.29 14.09 10.34
C VAL A 357 0.54 13.41 9.20
N GLU A 358 0.25 14.14 8.13
CA GLU A 358 -0.44 13.63 6.94
C GLU A 358 0.56 13.48 5.80
N PHE A 359 0.57 12.32 5.15
CA PHE A 359 1.31 12.01 3.94
C PHE A 359 0.40 12.15 2.72
N ASN A 360 0.98 12.48 1.56
CA ASN A 360 0.20 12.55 0.30
C ASN A 360 -0.07 11.17 -0.32
N THR A 361 0.58 10.12 0.18
CA THR A 361 0.51 8.74 -0.30
C THR A 361 0.60 7.76 0.88
N GLU A 362 0.27 6.48 0.65
CA GLU A 362 0.33 5.44 1.69
C GLU A 362 1.77 5.13 2.08
N VAL A 363 2.01 4.96 3.38
CA VAL A 363 3.35 4.77 3.97
C VAL A 363 3.46 3.46 4.75
N LEU A 364 4.67 2.91 4.82
CA LEU A 364 4.94 1.69 5.58
C LEU A 364 4.80 1.95 7.08
N GLU A 365 3.91 1.21 7.73
CA GLU A 365 3.60 1.31 9.16
C GLU A 365 4.86 1.26 10.03
N SER A 366 5.68 0.25 9.83
CA SER A 366 6.87 -0.04 10.63
C SER A 366 7.91 1.09 10.68
N LEU A 367 8.12 1.82 9.56
CA LEU A 367 8.96 3.02 9.53
C LEU A 367 8.22 4.26 10.00
N THR A 368 6.94 4.36 9.70
CA THR A 368 6.11 5.50 10.06
C THR A 368 5.87 5.57 11.57
N GLU A 369 5.85 4.43 12.26
CA GLU A 369 5.70 4.33 13.72
C GLU A 369 7.03 4.35 14.48
N THR A 370 8.16 4.42 13.77
CA THR A 370 9.48 4.50 14.38
C THR A 370 9.74 5.89 14.97
N ILE A 371 9.77 6.00 16.31
CA ILE A 371 9.95 7.28 17.03
C ILE A 371 11.18 8.08 16.56
N SER A 372 12.30 7.43 16.24
CA SER A 372 13.53 8.12 15.81
C SER A 372 13.42 8.81 14.46
N ASN A 373 12.38 8.53 13.67
CA ASN A 373 12.13 9.16 12.38
C ASN A 373 11.46 10.54 12.52
N TYR A 374 11.10 10.94 13.74
CA TYR A 374 10.40 12.18 14.04
C TYR A 374 11.16 13.00 15.07
N THR A 375 11.49 14.25 14.71
CA THR A 375 12.14 15.19 15.62
C THR A 375 11.30 16.45 15.76
N PHE A 376 11.12 16.92 17.00
CA PHE A 376 10.36 18.12 17.33
C PHE A 376 11.20 19.06 18.20
N GLU A 377 11.42 20.29 17.75
CA GLU A 377 12.29 21.28 18.42
C GLU A 377 11.57 22.62 18.58
N THR A 378 11.70 23.27 19.74
CA THR A 378 11.10 24.60 19.96
C THR A 378 11.91 25.72 19.28
N GLU A 379 11.26 26.60 18.50
CA GLU A 379 11.89 27.84 17.99
C GLU A 379 11.75 29.00 19.00
N ALA A 380 12.78 29.31 19.80
CA ALA A 380 12.87 30.56 20.57
C ALA A 380 14.31 30.84 21.08
N PRO A 381 14.69 32.10 21.43
CA PRO A 381 16.05 32.66 21.26
C PRO A 381 17.10 32.20 22.28
N ALA A 382 16.84 31.16 23.06
CA ALA A 382 17.76 30.62 24.05
C ALA A 382 17.64 29.10 24.09
N VAL A 383 18.47 28.43 23.28
CA VAL A 383 18.68 26.98 23.19
C VAL A 383 17.42 26.19 22.77
N ALA A 384 17.43 25.71 21.52
CA ALA A 384 16.44 24.75 21.05
C ALA A 384 16.47 23.51 21.97
N SER A 385 15.30 23.07 22.43
CA SER A 385 15.14 21.84 23.19
C SER A 385 14.33 20.87 22.35
N THR A 386 14.86 19.66 22.15
CA THR A 386 14.16 18.56 21.49
C THR A 386 13.16 17.93 22.45
N ILE A 387 11.93 17.71 21.98
CA ILE A 387 10.92 16.89 22.67
C ILE A 387 10.78 15.57 21.91
N THR A 388 10.63 14.47 22.65
CA THR A 388 10.58 13.11 22.08
C THR A 388 9.16 12.57 22.15
N PRO A 389 8.60 12.08 21.03
CA PRO A 389 7.33 11.36 21.06
C PRO A 389 7.37 10.16 22.02
N THR A 390 6.26 9.89 22.69
CA THR A 390 6.08 8.68 23.52
C THR A 390 5.51 7.51 22.72
N ASP A 391 4.78 7.81 21.65
CA ASP A 391 4.13 6.82 20.77
C ASP A 391 3.81 7.45 19.41
N ILE A 392 3.79 6.63 18.35
CA ILE A 392 3.39 7.04 17.00
C ILE A 392 2.55 5.90 16.42
N GLN A 393 1.39 6.23 15.87
CA GLN A 393 0.49 5.24 15.27
C GLN A 393 0.01 5.67 13.89
N LEU A 394 0.23 4.82 12.89
CA LEU A 394 -0.35 4.97 11.56
C LEU A 394 -1.83 4.59 11.63
N GLN A 395 -2.68 5.45 11.07
CA GLN A 395 -4.13 5.22 11.06
C GLN A 395 -4.50 4.29 9.89
N GLU A 396 -5.71 3.71 9.96
CA GLU A 396 -6.24 2.75 8.97
C GLU A 396 -6.25 3.26 7.52
N ASP A 397 -6.14 4.59 7.31
CA ASP A 397 -6.03 5.17 5.96
C ASP A 397 -4.65 5.02 5.32
N GLY A 398 -3.65 4.53 6.06
CA GLY A 398 -2.26 4.36 5.61
C GLY A 398 -1.52 5.68 5.34
N LYS A 399 -2.14 6.84 5.57
CA LYS A 399 -1.64 8.18 5.17
C LYS A 399 -1.55 9.15 6.33
N THR A 400 -2.10 8.79 7.48
CA THR A 400 -2.15 9.67 8.65
C THR A 400 -1.40 9.01 9.81
N ALA A 401 -0.34 9.63 10.29
CA ALA A 401 0.32 9.23 11.52
C ALA A 401 -0.04 10.18 12.68
N ILE A 402 -0.43 9.60 13.81
CA ILE A 402 -0.69 10.35 15.05
C ILE A 402 0.52 10.20 15.96
N VAL A 403 1.18 11.32 16.26
CA VAL A 403 2.37 11.40 17.10
C VAL A 403 1.96 11.89 18.49
N ARG A 404 2.15 11.07 19.52
CA ARG A 404 1.80 11.36 20.92
C ARG A 404 3.03 11.77 21.72
N PHE A 405 2.86 12.70 22.64
CA PHE A 405 3.87 13.21 23.56
C PHE A 405 3.44 13.04 25.02
N ALA A 406 4.40 13.14 25.95
CA ALA A 406 4.07 13.14 27.36
C ALA A 406 3.35 14.44 27.77
N ASP A 407 2.51 14.33 28.81
CA ASP A 407 1.77 15.46 29.36
C ASP A 407 2.69 16.65 29.69
N GLY A 408 2.41 17.80 29.07
CA GLY A 408 3.14 19.04 29.26
C GLY A 408 4.34 19.28 28.33
N ASP A 409 4.71 18.33 27.47
CA ASP A 409 5.81 18.52 26.50
C ASP A 409 5.44 19.52 25.39
N LEU A 410 4.17 19.54 24.98
CA LEU A 410 3.64 20.50 24.01
C LEU A 410 3.07 21.73 24.71
N VAL A 411 3.66 22.90 24.43
CA VAL A 411 3.32 24.17 25.08
C VAL A 411 2.50 25.03 24.14
N ASN A 412 1.29 25.40 24.56
CA ASN A 412 0.39 26.26 23.78
C ASN A 412 1.06 27.57 23.32
N SER A 413 0.83 27.96 22.06
CA SER A 413 1.38 29.13 21.39
C SER A 413 2.90 29.10 21.20
N THR A 414 3.48 27.90 21.14
CA THR A 414 4.89 27.65 20.82
C THR A 414 5.02 27.15 19.39
N THR A 415 6.00 27.67 18.65
CA THR A 415 6.34 27.15 17.32
C THR A 415 7.32 26.00 17.48
N TYR A 416 6.99 24.87 16.86
CA TYR A 416 7.86 23.70 16.79
C TYR A 416 8.35 23.52 15.37
N LYS A 417 9.67 23.36 15.21
CA LYS A 417 10.30 22.80 14.03
C LYS A 417 10.13 21.28 14.08
N VAL A 418 9.57 20.71 13.02
CA VAL A 418 9.30 19.29 12.88
C VAL A 418 10.13 18.75 11.74
N THR A 419 10.83 17.66 12.00
CA THR A 419 11.55 16.89 10.98
C THR A 419 10.97 15.48 10.92
N VAL A 420 10.62 15.04 9.72
CA VAL A 420 10.24 13.65 9.42
C VAL A 420 11.17 13.13 8.34
N GLU A 421 11.86 12.02 8.58
CA GLU A 421 12.81 11.40 7.65
C GLU A 421 12.86 9.88 7.81
N ASN A 422 13.47 9.18 6.85
CA ASN A 422 13.55 7.70 6.82
C ASN A 422 12.18 7.00 6.80
N VAL A 423 11.17 7.64 6.21
CA VAL A 423 9.85 7.04 5.96
C VAL A 423 9.76 6.64 4.49
N LEU A 424 9.14 5.50 4.21
CA LEU A 424 8.92 4.98 2.86
C LEU A 424 7.43 4.80 2.58
N THR A 425 7.05 4.84 1.31
CA THR A 425 5.73 4.44 0.85
C THR A 425 5.56 2.92 0.94
N THR A 426 4.33 2.41 0.86
CA THR A 426 4.04 0.97 0.73
C THR A 426 4.71 0.34 -0.50
N ASP A 427 4.96 1.14 -1.53
CA ASP A 427 5.73 0.76 -2.72
C ASP A 427 7.25 0.95 -2.57
N HIS A 428 7.71 1.25 -1.34
CA HIS A 428 9.12 1.43 -0.96
C HIS A 428 9.82 2.64 -1.60
N GLU A 429 9.04 3.63 -2.08
CA GLU A 429 9.57 4.92 -2.50
C GLU A 429 9.90 5.79 -1.28
N GLU A 430 10.96 6.61 -1.38
CA GLU A 430 11.36 7.48 -0.26
C GLU A 430 10.40 8.66 -0.11
N VAL A 431 9.87 8.84 1.10
CA VAL A 431 9.19 10.07 1.47
C VAL A 431 10.26 11.14 1.69
N SER A 432 10.20 12.20 0.90
CA SER A 432 11.17 13.30 0.98
C SER A 432 11.27 13.84 2.40
N LYS A 433 12.50 14.02 2.91
CA LYS A 433 12.74 14.62 4.22
C LYS A 433 11.92 15.89 4.38
N PHE A 434 11.01 15.87 5.34
CA PHE A 434 10.17 17.00 5.69
C PHE A 434 10.85 17.81 6.78
N GLU A 435 10.94 19.11 6.60
CA GLU A 435 11.39 20.06 7.62
C GLU A 435 10.55 21.33 7.52
N ASP A 436 9.62 21.53 8.46
CA ASP A 436 8.82 22.74 8.53
C ASP A 436 8.51 23.11 9.99
N THR A 437 8.01 24.31 10.18
CA THR A 437 7.55 24.80 11.48
C THR A 437 6.03 24.84 11.52
N PHE A 438 5.45 24.43 12.66
CA PHE A 438 4.04 24.69 12.91
C PHE A 438 3.85 25.34 14.29
N LEU A 439 2.86 26.24 14.36
CA LEU A 439 2.48 26.85 15.61
C LEU A 439 1.54 25.90 16.36
N PHE A 440 2.02 25.32 17.45
CA PHE A 440 1.17 24.54 18.33
C PHE A 440 0.17 25.45 19.03
N SER A 441 -1.07 25.40 18.56
CA SER A 441 -2.21 26.07 19.18
C SER A 441 -2.89 25.04 20.07
N GLY A 442 -2.62 25.10 21.37
CA GLY A 442 -3.12 24.12 22.33
C GLY A 442 -4.65 24.05 22.36
N ASP A 443 -5.16 22.91 22.81
CA ASP A 443 -6.59 22.67 22.91
C ASP A 443 -7.27 23.58 23.94
N ASN A 444 -8.40 24.16 23.53
CA ASN A 444 -9.26 25.03 24.35
C ASN A 444 -10.71 24.54 24.41
N LYS A 445 -10.97 23.35 23.89
CA LYS A 445 -12.29 22.76 23.75
C LYS A 445 -12.33 21.52 24.64
N ALA A 446 -13.16 21.59 25.68
CA ALA A 446 -13.41 20.43 26.50
C ALA A 446 -13.90 19.21 25.70
N ALA A 447 -13.34 18.05 26.03
CA ALA A 447 -13.69 16.77 25.43
C ALA A 447 -15.19 16.46 25.48
N SER A 448 -15.66 15.70 24.49
CA SER A 448 -17.04 15.25 24.34
C SER A 448 -17.12 13.73 24.21
N LEU A 449 -18.17 13.14 24.80
CA LEU A 449 -18.43 11.71 24.65
C LEU A 449 -19.14 11.46 23.30
N LYS A 450 -18.50 10.71 22.41
CA LYS A 450 -19.06 10.33 21.10
C LYS A 450 -20.03 9.16 21.24
N THR A 451 -19.58 8.07 21.86
CA THR A 451 -20.37 6.84 21.94
C THR A 451 -20.20 6.15 23.29
N ALA A 452 -21.19 5.32 23.62
CA ALA A 452 -21.09 4.34 24.69
C ALA A 452 -21.69 3.03 24.16
N LYS A 453 -20.96 1.92 24.27
CA LYS A 453 -21.43 0.57 23.89
C LYS A 453 -20.98 -0.45 24.92
N VAL A 454 -21.77 -1.51 25.11
CA VAL A 454 -21.33 -2.66 25.90
C VAL A 454 -20.55 -3.60 24.98
N GLU A 455 -19.41 -4.08 25.47
CA GLU A 455 -18.54 -5.03 24.79
C GLU A 455 -18.11 -6.09 25.82
N GLY A 456 -18.70 -7.28 25.74
CA GLY A 456 -18.53 -8.32 26.77
C GLY A 456 -19.00 -7.86 28.15
N SER A 457 -18.08 -7.80 29.12
CA SER A 457 -18.33 -7.33 30.49
C SER A 457 -18.08 -5.84 30.70
N ASP A 458 -17.59 -5.16 29.67
CA ASP A 458 -17.12 -3.77 29.76
C ASP A 458 -18.09 -2.82 29.06
N LEU A 459 -18.08 -1.57 29.54
CA LEU A 459 -18.71 -0.45 28.88
C LEU A 459 -17.61 0.38 28.20
N LEU A 460 -17.58 0.36 26.87
CA LEU A 460 -16.64 1.13 26.07
C LEU A 460 -17.18 2.56 25.87
N LEU A 461 -16.41 3.56 26.30
CA LEU A 461 -16.72 4.98 26.18
C LEU A 461 -15.73 5.63 25.20
N THR A 462 -16.22 6.12 24.07
CA THR A 462 -15.35 6.78 23.07
C THR A 462 -15.52 8.29 23.12
N PHE A 463 -14.42 9.03 23.22
CA PHE A 463 -14.38 10.49 23.21
C PHE A 463 -13.89 11.04 21.85
N ASP A 464 -13.94 12.36 21.59
CA ASP A 464 -13.20 12.95 20.45
C ASP A 464 -11.70 13.09 20.67
N GLU A 465 -11.25 12.97 21.91
CA GLU A 465 -9.87 13.21 22.31
C GLU A 465 -9.56 12.53 23.65
N GLU A 466 -8.29 12.53 24.03
CA GLU A 466 -7.82 11.94 25.28
C GLU A 466 -8.36 12.68 26.51
N VAL A 467 -8.74 11.94 27.55
CA VAL A 467 -9.34 12.48 28.78
C VAL A 467 -8.75 11.88 30.04
N ASP A 468 -8.57 12.71 31.06
CA ASP A 468 -8.32 12.27 32.44
C ASP A 468 -9.67 11.95 33.12
N VAL A 469 -9.90 10.65 33.32
CA VAL A 469 -11.09 10.14 34.01
C VAL A 469 -10.88 9.85 35.50
N THR A 470 -9.68 10.12 36.04
CA THR A 470 -9.30 9.81 37.44
C THR A 470 -10.28 10.38 38.45
N ASN A 471 -10.79 11.58 38.20
CA ASN A 471 -11.74 12.27 39.07
C ASN A 471 -13.19 12.25 38.55
N ALA A 472 -13.44 11.60 37.42
CA ALA A 472 -14.76 11.55 36.82
C ALA A 472 -15.72 10.69 37.66
N VAL A 473 -17.01 10.99 37.56
CA VAL A 473 -18.09 10.20 38.18
C VAL A 473 -19.03 9.72 37.10
N LEU A 474 -19.01 8.41 36.84
CA LEU A 474 -19.95 7.73 35.96
C LEU A 474 -21.21 7.31 36.72
N LYS A 475 -22.37 7.49 36.08
CA LYS A 475 -23.65 6.97 36.51
C LYS A 475 -24.35 6.27 35.37
N VAL A 476 -24.86 5.09 35.64
CA VAL A 476 -25.76 4.34 34.76
C VAL A 476 -27.13 4.29 35.42
N ASP A 477 -28.14 4.81 34.73
CA ASP A 477 -29.51 5.02 35.25
C ASP A 477 -29.56 5.69 36.64
N GLY A 478 -28.63 6.61 36.86
CA GLY A 478 -28.49 7.36 38.12
C GLY A 478 -27.76 6.61 39.24
N VAL A 479 -27.35 5.36 39.03
CA VAL A 479 -26.52 4.57 39.96
C VAL A 479 -25.04 4.83 39.64
N THR A 480 -24.27 5.25 40.65
CA THR A 480 -22.83 5.50 40.48
C THR A 480 -22.07 4.20 40.19
N VAL A 481 -21.26 4.24 39.14
CA VAL A 481 -20.33 3.21 38.71
C VAL A 481 -18.92 3.73 38.93
N SER A 482 -18.03 2.88 39.45
CA SER A 482 -16.62 3.26 39.66
C SER A 482 -15.90 3.33 38.32
N VAL A 483 -15.40 4.51 37.95
CA VAL A 483 -14.53 4.71 36.77
C VAL A 483 -13.04 4.68 37.09
N ALA A 484 -12.67 4.58 38.37
CA ALA A 484 -11.27 4.56 38.82
C ALA A 484 -10.45 3.32 38.36
N ALA A 485 -11.04 2.45 37.54
CA ALA A 485 -10.41 1.27 36.94
C ALA A 485 -10.61 1.25 35.41
N ALA A 486 -10.96 2.39 34.80
CA ALA A 486 -11.03 2.47 33.35
C ALA A 486 -9.64 2.19 32.77
N THR A 487 -9.57 1.26 31.82
CA THR A 487 -8.34 1.03 31.07
C THR A 487 -8.22 2.14 30.03
N GLU A 488 -7.19 2.96 30.16
CA GLU A 488 -6.88 4.02 29.20
C GLU A 488 -6.32 3.43 27.90
N PRO A 489 -6.65 4.03 26.75
CA PRO A 489 -6.04 3.63 25.47
C PRO A 489 -4.54 3.92 25.50
N THR A 490 -3.72 2.95 25.10
CA THR A 490 -2.26 3.10 25.08
C THR A 490 -1.74 3.68 23.78
N ASN A 491 -2.48 3.48 22.70
CA ASN A 491 -2.07 3.81 21.33
C ASN A 491 -2.50 5.25 20.97
N ALA A 492 -1.64 5.97 20.26
CA ALA A 492 -1.93 7.29 19.70
C ALA A 492 -3.16 7.26 18.79
N GLY A 493 -4.03 8.27 18.91
CA GLY A 493 -5.28 8.35 18.13
C GLY A 493 -6.44 7.47 18.61
N GLU A 494 -6.23 6.58 19.60
CA GLU A 494 -7.32 5.83 20.24
C GLU A 494 -7.91 6.58 21.44
N TYR A 495 -9.23 6.75 21.47
CA TYR A 495 -9.93 7.49 22.54
C TYR A 495 -11.05 6.67 23.23
N ALA A 496 -10.92 5.33 23.21
CA ALA A 496 -11.93 4.41 23.70
C ALA A 496 -11.54 3.83 25.06
N TYR A 497 -12.25 4.23 26.12
CA TYR A 497 -11.98 3.82 27.50
C TYR A 497 -12.87 2.65 27.89
N LYS A 498 -12.26 1.54 28.35
CA LYS A 498 -12.98 0.35 28.83
C LYS A 498 -13.27 0.49 30.32
N VAL A 499 -14.55 0.50 30.69
CA VAL A 499 -14.99 0.53 32.09
C VAL A 499 -15.61 -0.80 32.46
N ASP A 500 -14.99 -1.53 33.39
CA ASP A 500 -15.56 -2.76 33.94
C ASP A 500 -16.89 -2.47 34.65
N VAL A 501 -17.97 -3.03 34.13
CA VAL A 501 -19.32 -2.92 34.69
C VAL A 501 -19.86 -4.25 35.20
N THR A 502 -18.98 -5.23 35.45
CA THR A 502 -19.33 -6.58 35.89
C THR A 502 -20.19 -6.55 37.16
N GLY A 503 -21.32 -7.24 37.10
CA GLY A 503 -22.23 -7.40 38.25
C GLY A 503 -23.15 -6.19 38.53
N LEU A 504 -23.20 -5.21 37.64
CA LEU A 504 -24.12 -4.06 37.71
C LEU A 504 -25.34 -4.27 36.82
N ALA A 505 -26.45 -3.58 37.16
CA ALA A 505 -27.66 -3.53 36.32
C ALA A 505 -27.41 -2.88 34.94
N ALA A 506 -26.21 -2.32 34.73
CA ALA A 506 -25.71 -1.74 33.49
C ALA A 506 -25.62 -2.73 32.32
N LEU A 507 -25.64 -4.04 32.61
CA LEU A 507 -25.62 -5.14 31.64
C LEU A 507 -27.00 -5.81 31.47
N GLU A 508 -28.04 -5.30 32.13
CA GLU A 508 -29.40 -5.83 31.94
C GLU A 508 -29.92 -5.48 30.55
N LYS A 509 -30.74 -6.34 29.95
CA LYS A 509 -31.33 -6.08 28.63
C LYS A 509 -32.17 -4.79 28.65
N GLY A 510 -31.88 -3.85 27.77
CA GLY A 510 -32.63 -2.60 27.63
C GLY A 510 -31.76 -1.39 27.32
N THR A 511 -32.40 -0.22 27.23
CA THR A 511 -31.71 1.06 27.04
C THR A 511 -31.39 1.66 28.40
N HIS A 512 -30.13 2.00 28.62
CA HIS A 512 -29.60 2.58 29.83
C HIS A 512 -29.15 4.01 29.58
N ASN A 513 -29.43 4.91 30.52
CA ASN A 513 -28.96 6.29 30.46
C ASN A 513 -27.61 6.40 31.14
N LEU A 514 -26.66 6.99 30.44
CA LEU A 514 -25.33 7.27 30.93
C LEU A 514 -25.22 8.75 31.31
N THR A 515 -24.60 9.04 32.45
CA THR A 515 -24.21 10.38 32.85
C THR A 515 -22.79 10.36 33.38
N LEU A 516 -21.93 11.20 32.82
CA LEU A 516 -20.53 11.35 33.21
C LEU A 516 -20.28 12.82 33.61
N VAL A 517 -19.64 13.02 34.77
CA VAL A 517 -19.42 14.36 35.36
C VAL A 517 -17.97 14.48 35.81
N GLY A 518 -17.35 15.65 35.59
CA GLY A 518 -15.97 15.92 36.02
C GLY A 518 -14.92 15.24 35.15
N VAL A 519 -15.20 15.10 33.86
CA VAL A 519 -14.21 14.72 32.84
C VAL A 519 -13.39 15.97 32.54
N VAL A 520 -12.07 15.82 32.52
CA VAL A 520 -11.14 16.89 32.15
C VAL A 520 -10.25 16.30 31.06
N ASP A 521 -9.98 17.05 30.00
CA ASP A 521 -8.93 16.66 29.04
C ASP A 521 -7.53 16.98 29.59
N PHE A 522 -6.49 16.55 28.87
CA PHE A 522 -5.11 16.83 29.24
C PHE A 522 -4.71 18.31 29.06
N ALA A 523 -5.51 19.11 28.33
CA ALA A 523 -5.36 20.58 28.31
C ALA A 523 -5.91 21.24 29.59
N GLY A 524 -6.60 20.49 30.44
CA GLY A 524 -7.23 20.97 31.67
C GLY A 524 -8.62 21.59 31.47
N ASN A 525 -9.24 21.43 30.30
CA ASN A 525 -10.61 21.90 30.07
C ASN A 525 -11.61 20.88 30.65
N GLU A 526 -12.40 21.32 31.63
CA GLU A 526 -13.43 20.47 32.23
C GLU A 526 -14.69 20.43 31.35
N SER A 527 -15.12 19.22 30.96
CA SER A 527 -16.35 19.00 30.22
C SER A 527 -17.57 19.33 31.07
N ASN A 528 -18.60 19.88 30.43
CA ASN A 528 -19.93 19.90 31.02
C ASN A 528 -20.42 18.46 31.29
N THR A 529 -21.48 18.29 32.08
CA THR A 529 -22.10 16.97 32.29
C THR A 529 -22.43 16.31 30.95
N LEU A 530 -21.76 15.20 30.66
CA LEU A 530 -21.92 14.42 29.44
C LEU A 530 -23.01 13.39 29.68
N THR A 531 -23.98 13.31 28.76
CA THR A 531 -25.07 12.33 28.83
C THR A 531 -25.23 11.65 27.49
N THR A 532 -25.37 10.33 27.52
CA THR A 532 -25.73 9.53 26.35
C THR A 532 -26.63 8.37 26.78
N SER A 533 -27.01 7.51 25.87
CA SER A 533 -27.65 6.24 26.19
C SER A 533 -27.00 5.14 25.38
N TYR A 534 -26.90 3.96 25.97
CA TYR A 534 -26.52 2.75 25.26
C TYR A 534 -27.61 1.70 25.43
N THR A 535 -27.67 0.72 24.53
CA THR A 535 -28.64 -0.36 24.62
C THR A 535 -27.89 -1.67 24.73
N VAL A 536 -28.25 -2.48 25.73
CA VAL A 536 -27.80 -3.86 25.84
C VAL A 536 -28.86 -4.73 25.17
N ASN A 537 -28.49 -5.27 24.02
CA ASN A 537 -29.31 -6.23 23.31
C ASN A 537 -29.02 -7.64 23.85
N GLU A 538 -30.00 -8.52 23.73
CA GLU A 538 -29.72 -9.95 23.89
C GLU A 538 -29.00 -10.38 22.62
N ASP A 539 -27.75 -10.83 22.77
CA ASP A 539 -27.03 -11.43 21.68
C ASP A 539 -27.70 -12.75 21.33
N THR A 540 -28.27 -12.81 20.13
CA THR A 540 -29.05 -13.94 19.62
C THR A 540 -28.56 -14.37 18.24
N THR A 541 -27.53 -13.71 17.74
CA THR A 541 -26.93 -13.90 16.43
C THR A 541 -25.69 -14.73 16.63
N ALA A 542 -25.62 -15.89 15.99
CA ALA A 542 -24.37 -16.64 15.97
C ALA A 542 -23.34 -15.87 15.11
N PRO A 543 -22.04 -15.98 15.41
CA PRO A 543 -21.00 -15.39 14.58
C PRO A 543 -21.05 -15.98 13.16
N THR A 544 -20.71 -15.17 12.16
CA THR A 544 -20.57 -15.58 10.76
C THR A 544 -19.17 -15.28 10.24
N ILE A 545 -18.80 -15.90 9.12
CA ILE A 545 -17.58 -15.55 8.37
C ILE A 545 -17.95 -14.43 7.40
N ASP A 546 -17.27 -13.30 7.51
CA ASP A 546 -17.45 -12.14 6.65
C ASP A 546 -16.58 -12.26 5.38
N LYS A 547 -15.35 -12.75 5.51
CA LYS A 547 -14.39 -12.84 4.41
C LYS A 547 -13.40 -13.99 4.62
N ILE A 548 -13.00 -14.61 3.50
CA ILE A 548 -11.80 -15.43 3.39
C ILE A 548 -10.97 -14.89 2.24
N GLU A 549 -9.68 -14.70 2.44
CA GLU A 549 -8.79 -14.15 1.42
C GLU A 549 -7.38 -14.73 1.52
N ALA A 550 -6.71 -14.85 0.37
CA ALA A 550 -5.29 -15.18 0.34
C ALA A 550 -4.49 -14.03 0.95
N VAL A 551 -3.46 -14.37 1.73
CA VAL A 551 -2.52 -13.41 2.30
C VAL A 551 -1.20 -13.53 1.56
N ASP A 552 -0.72 -14.76 1.38
CA ASP A 552 0.50 -15.08 0.65
C ASP A 552 0.34 -16.44 -0.07
N ASN A 553 1.43 -16.98 -0.62
CA ASN A 553 1.47 -18.23 -1.36
C ASN A 553 1.05 -19.46 -0.52
N ASP A 554 1.23 -19.46 0.79
CA ASP A 554 0.83 -20.56 1.65
C ASP A 554 -0.05 -20.13 2.81
N THR A 555 -0.51 -18.88 2.84
CA THR A 555 -1.33 -18.34 3.92
C THR A 555 -2.64 -17.73 3.45
N PHE A 556 -3.68 -17.85 4.28
CA PHE A 556 -4.95 -17.16 4.07
C PHE A 556 -5.53 -16.64 5.38
N LYS A 557 -6.31 -15.55 5.30
CA LYS A 557 -7.00 -14.93 6.43
C LYS A 557 -8.49 -15.23 6.39
N VAL A 558 -9.07 -15.46 7.56
CA VAL A 558 -10.53 -15.57 7.79
C VAL A 558 -10.96 -14.46 8.73
N THR A 559 -11.88 -13.61 8.28
CA THR A 559 -12.49 -12.54 9.08
C THR A 559 -13.91 -12.91 9.48
N PHE A 560 -14.25 -12.74 10.75
CA PHE A 560 -15.55 -13.06 11.35
C PHE A 560 -16.32 -11.78 11.71
N SER A 561 -17.65 -11.87 11.75
CA SER A 561 -18.55 -10.77 12.14
C SER A 561 -18.28 -10.22 13.54
N GLU A 562 -17.72 -11.06 14.41
CA GLU A 562 -17.36 -10.74 15.79
C GLU A 562 -16.22 -11.63 16.29
N SER A 563 -15.72 -11.36 17.50
CA SER A 563 -14.61 -12.14 18.07
C SER A 563 -15.09 -13.54 18.43
N VAL A 564 -14.44 -14.56 17.87
CA VAL A 564 -14.79 -15.96 18.08
C VAL A 564 -13.67 -16.70 18.77
N THR A 565 -13.94 -17.83 19.40
CA THR A 565 -12.89 -18.79 19.76
C THR A 565 -12.28 -19.40 18.50
N GLN A 566 -10.98 -19.71 18.56
CA GLN A 566 -10.22 -20.29 17.46
C GLN A 566 -11.00 -21.39 16.69
N PRO A 567 -11.26 -21.21 15.39
CA PRO A 567 -12.02 -22.16 14.58
C PRO A 567 -11.24 -23.45 14.37
N SER A 568 -11.96 -24.52 14.06
CA SER A 568 -11.40 -25.73 13.44
C SER A 568 -11.41 -25.54 11.92
N VAL A 569 -10.24 -25.67 11.29
CA VAL A 569 -10.06 -25.47 9.85
C VAL A 569 -9.57 -26.75 9.20
N LYS A 570 -10.17 -27.11 8.08
CA LYS A 570 -9.76 -28.23 7.23
C LYS A 570 -9.59 -27.73 5.81
N VAL A 571 -8.40 -27.95 5.24
CA VAL A 571 -8.04 -27.45 3.90
C VAL A 571 -7.87 -28.62 2.94
N LEU A 572 -8.52 -28.55 1.79
CA LEU A 572 -8.48 -29.56 0.73
C LEU A 572 -8.03 -28.95 -0.60
N LYS A 573 -7.10 -29.60 -1.29
CA LYS A 573 -6.85 -29.43 -2.72
C LYS A 573 -7.40 -30.64 -3.45
N GLY A 574 -8.55 -30.51 -4.11
CA GLY A 574 -9.28 -31.66 -4.64
C GLY A 574 -9.71 -32.64 -3.53
N THR A 575 -9.07 -33.80 -3.44
CA THR A 575 -9.31 -34.81 -2.38
C THR A 575 -8.19 -34.90 -1.35
N THR A 576 -7.12 -34.14 -1.53
CA THR A 576 -5.93 -34.15 -0.68
C THR A 576 -6.09 -33.14 0.45
N GLU A 577 -5.87 -33.57 1.69
CA GLU A 577 -5.95 -32.72 2.88
C GLU A 577 -4.59 -32.12 3.24
N PHE A 578 -4.59 -30.81 3.49
CA PHE A 578 -3.44 -30.03 3.93
C PHE A 578 -3.63 -29.59 5.38
N ALA A 579 -2.52 -29.50 6.13
CA ALA A 579 -2.56 -29.01 7.49
C ALA A 579 -2.68 -27.49 7.48
N ALA A 580 -3.66 -26.94 8.18
CA ALA A 580 -3.82 -25.50 8.39
C ALA A 580 -3.50 -25.17 9.84
N THR A 581 -2.44 -24.40 10.08
CA THR A 581 -2.02 -24.01 11.43
C THR A 581 -2.34 -22.53 11.63
N PRO A 582 -3.13 -22.16 12.65
CA PRO A 582 -3.39 -20.76 12.93
C PRO A 582 -2.12 -20.07 13.43
N VAL A 583 -1.81 -18.91 12.85
CA VAL A 583 -0.69 -18.04 13.25
C VAL A 583 -0.94 -17.44 14.63
N GLU A 584 -2.20 -17.07 14.91
CA GLU A 584 -2.61 -16.47 16.17
C GLU A 584 -3.33 -17.44 17.13
N ALA A 585 -3.17 -17.20 18.44
CA ALA A 585 -3.79 -17.98 19.50
C ALA A 585 -4.74 -17.15 20.37
N GLY A 586 -5.91 -17.70 20.68
CA GLY A 586 -6.93 -17.06 21.53
C GLY A 586 -8.14 -16.60 20.73
N PRO A 587 -9.15 -15.96 21.37
CA PRO A 587 -10.31 -15.43 20.67
C PRO A 587 -9.98 -14.17 19.87
N ALA A 588 -10.33 -14.14 18.58
CA ALA A 588 -10.04 -13.05 17.67
C ALA A 588 -11.16 -12.86 16.64
N LYS A 589 -11.21 -11.69 15.99
CA LYS A 589 -12.08 -11.46 14.83
C LYS A 589 -11.46 -11.97 13.54
N GLU A 590 -10.15 -12.08 13.50
CA GLU A 590 -9.39 -12.48 12.32
C GLU A 590 -8.46 -13.62 12.71
N TYR A 591 -8.27 -14.57 11.79
CA TYR A 591 -7.32 -15.66 11.94
C TYR A 591 -6.61 -15.88 10.62
N THR A 592 -5.29 -15.77 10.62
CA THR A 592 -4.42 -16.21 9.52
C THR A 592 -4.01 -17.66 9.73
N PHE A 593 -4.01 -18.46 8.66
CA PHE A 593 -3.66 -19.87 8.66
C PHE A 593 -2.55 -20.17 7.67
N ASP A 594 -1.50 -20.83 8.14
CA ASP A 594 -0.41 -21.38 7.32
C ASP A 594 -0.80 -22.77 6.81
N VAL A 595 -0.71 -22.96 5.50
CA VAL A 595 -1.06 -24.19 4.79
C VAL A 595 0.20 -25.01 4.55
N ALA A 596 0.56 -25.82 5.54
CA ALA A 596 1.77 -26.64 5.46
C ALA A 596 1.54 -27.99 4.74
N ALA A 597 2.53 -28.38 3.94
CA ALA A 597 2.68 -29.74 3.41
C ALA A 597 2.89 -30.76 4.55
N THR A 598 2.06 -31.80 4.61
CA THR A 598 2.32 -32.94 5.51
C THR A 598 3.56 -33.71 5.06
N ALA A 599 4.45 -34.06 5.98
CA ALA A 599 5.73 -34.72 5.67
C ALA A 599 5.60 -35.96 4.74
N GLY A 600 6.06 -35.81 3.49
CA GLY A 600 6.20 -36.87 2.47
C GLY A 600 5.37 -36.60 1.20
N ASP A 601 5.99 -35.93 0.22
CA ASP A 601 5.50 -35.62 -1.15
C ASP A 601 4.07 -35.04 -1.24
N ASN A 602 3.90 -33.79 -0.79
CA ASN A 602 2.76 -32.97 -1.22
C ASN A 602 3.18 -31.50 -1.22
N ASP A 603 3.80 -31.05 -2.31
CA ASP A 603 3.94 -29.61 -2.56
C ASP A 603 2.54 -29.02 -2.76
N LEU A 604 2.28 -27.89 -2.09
CA LEU A 604 1.03 -27.13 -2.23
C LEU A 604 0.76 -26.77 -3.71
N TYR A 605 1.84 -26.59 -4.47
CA TYR A 605 1.90 -26.36 -5.91
C TYR A 605 2.51 -27.57 -6.62
N ALA A 606 1.92 -28.01 -7.74
CA ALA A 606 2.63 -28.91 -8.64
C ALA A 606 3.77 -28.18 -9.38
N GLU A 607 4.70 -28.91 -9.99
CA GLU A 607 5.94 -28.39 -10.64
C GLU A 607 5.69 -27.27 -11.69
N ASP A 608 4.49 -27.20 -12.27
CA ASP A 608 4.09 -26.20 -13.28
C ASP A 608 2.81 -25.42 -12.88
N GLU A 609 2.46 -25.36 -11.58
CA GLU A 609 1.20 -24.77 -11.09
C GLU A 609 1.45 -23.43 -10.38
N GLU A 610 1.10 -22.32 -11.04
CA GLU A 610 1.27 -20.96 -10.51
C GLU A 610 0.18 -20.55 -9.51
N THR A 611 -0.98 -21.22 -9.50
CA THR A 611 -2.08 -20.94 -8.57
C THR A 611 -2.76 -22.21 -8.11
N VAL A 612 -3.22 -22.24 -6.86
CA VAL A 612 -3.95 -23.36 -6.29
C VAL A 612 -5.29 -22.90 -5.71
N ASN A 613 -6.36 -23.58 -6.12
CA ASN A 613 -7.68 -23.41 -5.51
C ASN A 613 -7.87 -24.41 -4.36
N LEU A 614 -7.96 -23.88 -3.14
CA LEU A 614 -8.18 -24.64 -1.92
C LEU A 614 -9.65 -24.56 -1.50
N SER A 615 -10.23 -25.69 -1.10
CA SER A 615 -11.51 -25.74 -0.39
C SER A 615 -11.24 -25.76 1.11
N VAL A 616 -11.79 -24.79 1.82
CA VAL A 616 -11.58 -24.54 3.24
C VAL A 616 -12.90 -24.74 3.99
N GLU A 617 -12.96 -25.79 4.81
CA GLU A 617 -14.06 -26.05 5.74
C GLU A 617 -13.72 -25.44 7.10
N ILE A 618 -14.55 -24.52 7.57
CA ILE A 618 -14.37 -23.79 8.84
C ILE A 618 -15.52 -24.17 9.77
N SER A 619 -15.21 -24.61 10.98
CA SER A 619 -16.20 -25.10 11.95
C SER A 619 -15.82 -24.82 13.41
N ASN A 620 -16.72 -25.12 14.35
CA ASN A 620 -16.50 -25.04 15.80
C ASN A 620 -16.11 -23.67 16.38
N TYR A 621 -16.28 -22.59 15.62
CA TYR A 621 -16.12 -21.24 16.14
C TYR A 621 -17.40 -20.79 16.87
N LYS A 622 -17.21 -19.99 17.92
CA LYS A 622 -18.29 -19.48 18.76
C LYS A 622 -17.89 -18.18 19.42
N ASP A 623 -18.86 -17.35 19.73
CA ASP A 623 -18.67 -16.07 20.41
C ASP A 623 -18.45 -16.23 21.93
N GLY A 624 -18.35 -15.09 22.62
CA GLY A 624 -18.20 -15.02 24.09
C GLY A 624 -19.41 -15.52 24.89
N VAL A 625 -20.60 -15.63 24.28
CA VAL A 625 -21.82 -16.17 24.92
C VAL A 625 -22.10 -17.64 24.55
N ASN A 626 -21.21 -18.27 23.78
CA ASN A 626 -21.27 -19.64 23.28
C ASN A 626 -22.38 -19.90 22.24
N LEU A 627 -22.73 -18.91 21.40
CA LEU A 627 -23.44 -19.21 20.16
C LEU A 627 -22.43 -19.71 19.13
N TYR A 628 -22.74 -20.86 18.54
CA TYR A 628 -21.89 -21.50 17.54
C TYR A 628 -22.26 -21.00 16.16
N GLY A 629 -21.26 -20.58 15.37
CA GLY A 629 -21.44 -20.33 13.95
C GLY A 629 -21.63 -21.64 13.18
N ASP A 630 -22.24 -21.52 12.00
CA ASP A 630 -22.45 -22.67 11.11
C ASP A 630 -21.12 -23.14 10.50
N THR A 631 -21.02 -24.44 10.21
CA THR A 631 -19.91 -24.95 9.39
C THR A 631 -20.06 -24.42 7.97
N VAL A 632 -19.01 -23.82 7.44
CA VAL A 632 -18.97 -23.22 6.11
C VAL A 632 -17.83 -23.82 5.31
N GLU A 633 -18.11 -24.18 4.06
CA GLU A 633 -17.09 -24.51 3.04
C GLU A 633 -17.00 -23.33 2.07
N GLN A 634 -15.80 -22.76 1.92
CA GLN A 634 -15.49 -21.72 0.93
C GLN A 634 -14.20 -22.05 0.20
N SER A 635 -13.96 -21.41 -0.94
CA SER A 635 -12.71 -21.54 -1.68
C SER A 635 -11.80 -20.34 -1.46
N VAL A 636 -10.50 -20.56 -1.41
CA VAL A 636 -9.47 -19.53 -1.48
C VAL A 636 -8.44 -19.92 -2.55
N THR A 637 -8.00 -18.96 -3.34
CA THR A 637 -6.98 -19.17 -4.39
C THR A 637 -5.67 -18.60 -3.90
N LEU A 638 -4.65 -19.43 -3.76
CA LEU A 638 -3.28 -18.98 -3.43
C LEU A 638 -2.44 -18.95 -4.71
N SER A 639 -1.55 -17.98 -4.83
CA SER A 639 -0.65 -17.83 -5.98
C SER A 639 0.77 -18.15 -5.55
N GLN A 640 1.50 -18.95 -6.33
CA GLN A 640 2.89 -19.26 -6.05
C GLN A 640 3.70 -17.98 -6.14
N ASP A 641 4.60 -17.77 -5.18
CA ASP A 641 5.61 -16.74 -5.32
C ASP A 641 6.69 -17.21 -6.30
N THR A 642 6.80 -16.49 -7.43
CA THR A 642 7.81 -16.72 -8.46
C THR A 642 8.84 -15.59 -8.55
N ASP A 643 8.66 -14.53 -7.77
CA ASP A 643 9.47 -13.33 -7.85
C ASP A 643 10.66 -13.46 -6.91
N GLY A 644 11.88 -13.43 -7.45
CA GLY A 644 13.07 -13.42 -6.61
C GLY A 644 13.28 -12.09 -5.89
N PRO A 645 14.22 -12.03 -4.92
CA PRO A 645 14.50 -10.80 -4.18
C PRO A 645 14.80 -9.62 -5.10
N VAL A 646 14.09 -8.51 -4.90
CA VAL A 646 14.30 -7.24 -5.63
C VAL A 646 14.88 -6.18 -4.70
N LEU A 647 15.66 -5.26 -5.25
CA LEU A 647 16.21 -4.13 -4.48
C LEU A 647 15.05 -3.31 -3.91
N LEU A 648 15.08 -3.03 -2.60
CA LEU A 648 14.03 -2.26 -1.93
C LEU A 648 14.05 -0.80 -2.40
N ASN A 649 15.15 -0.10 -2.08
CA ASN A 649 15.43 1.24 -2.55
C ASN A 649 16.94 1.50 -2.44
N SER A 650 17.52 2.18 -3.43
CA SER A 650 18.95 2.46 -3.43
C SER A 650 19.38 3.50 -2.40
N SER A 651 18.47 4.40 -1.98
CA SER A 651 18.77 5.42 -0.96
C SER A 651 18.92 4.85 0.45
N LEU A 652 18.37 3.66 0.70
CA LEU A 652 18.50 2.94 1.96
C LEU A 652 19.84 2.21 2.10
N ASN A 653 20.63 2.13 1.03
CA ASN A 653 21.92 1.46 1.12
C ASN A 653 22.87 2.27 2.00
N THR A 654 23.45 1.61 3.00
CA THR A 654 24.41 2.26 3.90
C THR A 654 25.82 1.78 3.63
N VAL A 655 26.79 2.64 3.94
CA VAL A 655 28.20 2.29 4.00
C VAL A 655 28.74 2.69 5.36
N GLU A 656 29.37 1.76 6.06
CA GLU A 656 29.92 2.01 7.39
C GLU A 656 31.34 1.45 7.54
N GLU A 657 32.12 2.05 8.45
CA GLU A 657 33.38 1.46 8.90
C GLU A 657 33.13 0.53 10.09
N SER A 658 33.44 -0.76 9.94
CA SER A 658 33.41 -1.74 11.03
C SER A 658 34.76 -2.43 11.19
N THR A 659 35.44 -2.17 12.32
CA THR A 659 36.75 -2.75 12.66
C THR A 659 37.84 -2.58 11.57
N GLY A 660 37.84 -1.45 10.86
CA GLY A 660 38.79 -1.16 9.77
C GLY A 660 38.44 -1.83 8.44
N ASN A 661 37.23 -2.36 8.31
CA ASN A 661 36.64 -2.84 7.06
C ASN A 661 35.48 -1.93 6.66
N THR A 662 35.18 -1.91 5.36
CA THR A 662 34.02 -1.25 4.80
C THR A 662 32.89 -2.27 4.75
N VAL A 663 31.74 -1.94 5.30
CA VAL A 663 30.51 -2.73 5.21
C VAL A 663 29.53 -1.95 4.38
N VAL A 664 29.09 -2.52 3.26
CA VAL A 664 27.99 -1.96 2.45
C VAL A 664 26.76 -2.83 2.70
N THR A 665 25.68 -2.22 3.15
CA THR A 665 24.43 -2.90 3.48
C THR A 665 23.37 -2.54 2.44
N VAL A 666 22.71 -3.56 1.90
CA VAL A 666 21.72 -3.40 0.83
C VAL A 666 20.42 -4.10 1.24
N PRO A 667 19.30 -3.36 1.36
CA PRO A 667 18.00 -3.95 1.66
C PRO A 667 17.29 -4.44 0.39
N PHE A 668 16.57 -5.55 0.54
CA PHE A 668 15.79 -6.21 -0.49
C PHE A 668 14.35 -6.44 0.00
N LYS A 669 13.41 -6.42 -0.95
CA LYS A 669 12.03 -6.85 -0.74
C LYS A 669 12.00 -8.37 -0.69
N GLY A 670 11.25 -8.90 0.28
CA GLY A 670 11.08 -10.34 0.49
C GLY A 670 11.58 -10.76 1.86
N ASP A 671 10.79 -11.61 2.51
CA ASP A 671 11.19 -12.30 3.72
C ASP A 671 12.21 -13.39 3.43
N ASP A 672 13.08 -13.62 4.41
CA ASP A 672 14.09 -14.68 4.38
C ASP A 672 15.04 -14.62 3.19
N VAL A 673 15.51 -13.44 2.79
CA VAL A 673 16.57 -13.33 1.77
C VAL A 673 17.85 -13.97 2.28
N THR A 674 18.33 -14.99 1.57
CA THR A 674 19.56 -15.71 1.88
C THR A 674 20.60 -15.56 0.78
N VAL A 675 21.88 -15.57 1.17
CA VAL A 675 22.99 -15.46 0.21
C VAL A 675 23.28 -16.83 -0.41
N ALA A 676 22.79 -17.05 -1.63
CA ALA A 676 22.97 -18.30 -2.38
C ALA A 676 24.39 -18.49 -2.94
N ASP A 677 25.03 -17.43 -3.45
CA ASP A 677 26.38 -17.49 -4.03
C ASP A 677 27.16 -16.18 -3.83
N THR A 678 28.05 -16.17 -2.84
CA THR A 678 28.92 -15.02 -2.54
C THR A 678 29.85 -14.63 -3.69
N THR A 679 30.12 -15.53 -4.65
CA THR A 679 31.01 -15.25 -5.78
C THR A 679 30.34 -14.42 -6.88
N LYS A 680 29.01 -14.29 -6.82
CA LYS A 680 28.20 -13.45 -7.69
C LYS A 680 27.98 -12.04 -7.15
N VAL A 681 28.56 -11.71 -5.99
CA VAL A 681 28.49 -10.38 -5.37
C VAL A 681 29.80 -9.63 -5.58
N LYS A 682 29.71 -8.37 -6.00
CA LYS A 682 30.86 -7.48 -6.24
C LYS A 682 30.61 -6.11 -5.63
N VAL A 683 31.68 -5.46 -5.18
CA VAL A 683 31.67 -4.06 -4.77
C VAL A 683 32.69 -3.31 -5.61
N ILE A 684 32.36 -2.10 -6.07
CA ILE A 684 33.25 -1.19 -6.76
C ILE A 684 33.37 0.05 -5.86
N ASP A 685 34.60 0.41 -5.49
CA ASP A 685 34.86 1.56 -4.64
C ASP A 685 34.75 2.91 -5.40
N PRO A 686 34.78 4.07 -4.71
CA PRO A 686 34.67 5.39 -5.35
C PRO A 686 35.76 5.70 -6.39
N ASP A 687 36.89 4.99 -6.37
CA ASP A 687 37.96 5.11 -7.37
C ASP A 687 37.69 4.26 -8.62
N GLY A 688 36.58 3.52 -8.66
CA GLY A 688 36.22 2.59 -9.72
C GLY A 688 36.95 1.25 -9.65
N ILE A 689 37.49 0.87 -8.49
CA ILE A 689 38.21 -0.39 -8.31
C ILE A 689 37.24 -1.48 -7.82
N GLU A 690 37.18 -2.59 -8.56
CA GLU A 690 36.43 -3.78 -8.13
C GLU A 690 37.13 -4.45 -6.93
N LEU A 691 36.42 -4.48 -5.80
CA LEU A 691 36.80 -5.11 -4.56
C LEU A 691 36.12 -6.48 -4.43
N THR A 692 36.88 -7.49 -4.01
CA THR A 692 36.31 -8.80 -3.69
C THR A 692 35.75 -8.78 -2.27
N PRO A 693 34.47 -9.14 -2.06
CA PRO A 693 33.91 -9.28 -0.71
C PRO A 693 34.73 -10.27 0.14
N ALA A 694 35.04 -9.85 1.37
CA ALA A 694 35.62 -10.71 2.39
C ALA A 694 34.56 -11.63 3.00
N THR A 695 33.37 -11.08 3.25
CA THR A 695 32.16 -11.79 3.70
C THR A 695 30.94 -11.16 3.07
N VAL A 696 29.94 -11.99 2.78
CA VAL A 696 28.60 -11.59 2.37
C VAL A 696 27.66 -12.42 3.22
N HIS A 697 26.74 -11.78 3.92
CA HIS A 697 25.80 -12.45 4.81
C HIS A 697 24.54 -11.61 4.93
N GLU A 698 23.42 -12.30 5.08
CA GLU A 698 22.17 -11.74 5.54
C GLU A 698 22.34 -11.15 6.95
N THR A 699 21.71 -10.01 7.18
CA THR A 699 21.60 -9.39 8.50
C THR A 699 20.12 -9.35 8.90
N ASN A 700 19.83 -9.73 10.14
CA ASN A 700 18.47 -9.73 10.70
C ASN A 700 17.95 -8.31 11.01
N ALA A 701 18.36 -7.31 10.24
CA ALA A 701 18.02 -5.94 10.48
C ALA A 701 17.39 -5.41 9.20
N VAL A 702 16.07 -5.48 9.07
CA VAL A 702 15.35 -4.37 8.43
C VAL A 702 14.20 -4.01 9.35
N PRO A 703 13.83 -2.73 9.44
CA PRO A 703 12.79 -2.28 10.34
C PRO A 703 11.37 -2.59 9.85
N THR A 704 11.17 -3.37 8.78
CA THR A 704 9.86 -3.56 8.12
C THR A 704 9.48 -5.03 7.93
N ASP A 705 8.19 -5.34 8.02
CA ASP A 705 7.66 -6.71 8.15
C ASP A 705 7.87 -7.64 6.94
N ASP A 706 8.35 -7.14 5.78
CA ASP A 706 8.54 -7.94 4.54
C ASP A 706 9.90 -7.68 3.82
N SER A 707 10.99 -7.51 4.59
CA SER A 707 12.28 -7.07 4.02
C SER A 707 13.51 -7.64 4.72
N SER A 708 14.57 -7.83 3.94
CA SER A 708 15.82 -8.42 4.40
C SER A 708 17.03 -7.62 3.91
N GLU A 709 18.09 -7.56 4.71
CA GLU A 709 19.34 -6.86 4.36
C GLU A 709 20.47 -7.84 4.08
N VAL A 710 21.33 -7.49 3.11
CA VAL A 710 22.58 -8.19 2.84
C VAL A 710 23.75 -7.26 3.10
N ALA A 711 24.58 -7.62 4.08
CA ALA A 711 25.80 -6.92 4.42
C ALA A 711 27.00 -7.51 3.66
N VAL A 712 27.60 -6.67 2.81
CA VAL A 712 28.78 -6.97 1.99
C VAL A 712 30.01 -6.30 2.61
N THR A 713 30.88 -7.10 3.22
CA THR A 713 32.11 -6.58 3.85
C THR A 713 33.29 -6.68 2.90
N VAL A 714 34.03 -5.59 2.72
CA VAL A 714 35.32 -5.54 1.99
C VAL A 714 36.43 -5.01 2.89
N THR A 715 37.67 -5.48 2.69
CA THR A 715 38.79 -5.11 3.55
C THR A 715 39.26 -3.67 3.31
N GLY A 716 39.50 -2.93 4.39
CA GLY A 716 40.01 -1.55 4.35
C GLY A 716 38.97 -0.52 4.82
N THR A 717 39.46 0.63 5.27
CA THR A 717 38.61 1.74 5.70
C THR A 717 37.85 2.33 4.51
N PRO A 718 36.57 2.72 4.69
CA PRO A 718 35.77 3.29 3.61
C PRO A 718 36.38 4.61 3.12
N LYS A 719 36.22 4.87 1.82
CA LYS A 719 36.62 6.09 1.13
C LYS A 719 35.38 6.92 0.89
N GLU A 720 35.50 8.23 1.06
CA GLU A 720 34.43 9.16 0.72
C GLU A 720 34.03 9.03 -0.76
N GLY A 721 32.72 8.98 -1.02
CA GLY A 721 32.13 8.86 -2.35
C GLY A 721 31.23 7.64 -2.53
N THR A 722 30.83 7.41 -3.77
CA THR A 722 29.83 6.39 -4.14
C THR A 722 30.47 5.02 -4.35
N TYR A 723 29.95 4.02 -3.64
CA TYR A 723 30.21 2.60 -3.89
C TYR A 723 29.14 2.05 -4.82
N THR A 724 29.51 1.13 -5.73
CA THR A 724 28.54 0.35 -6.51
C THR A 724 28.57 -1.11 -6.05
N VAL A 725 27.42 -1.68 -5.74
CA VAL A 725 27.26 -3.09 -5.39
C VAL A 725 26.51 -3.79 -6.51
N VAL A 726 27.01 -4.95 -6.94
CA VAL A 726 26.40 -5.77 -7.98
C VAL A 726 26.12 -7.14 -7.42
N PHE A 727 24.86 -7.56 -7.50
CA PHE A 727 24.40 -8.92 -7.29
C PHE A 727 24.06 -9.49 -8.67
N GLU A 728 24.89 -10.39 -9.20
CA GLU A 728 24.53 -11.10 -10.44
C GLU A 728 23.33 -12.04 -10.19
N ALA A 729 22.65 -12.48 -11.25
CA ALA A 729 21.45 -13.32 -11.09
C ALA A 729 21.71 -14.61 -10.28
N GLY A 730 20.86 -14.88 -9.28
CA GLY A 730 20.98 -15.97 -8.31
C GLY A 730 22.17 -15.83 -7.36
N ALA A 731 22.55 -14.61 -7.00
CA ALA A 731 23.48 -14.31 -5.90
C ALA A 731 22.79 -14.47 -4.53
N ILE A 732 21.51 -14.11 -4.47
CA ILE A 732 20.63 -14.18 -3.32
C ILE A 732 19.30 -14.83 -3.75
N ILE A 733 18.62 -15.47 -2.81
CA ILE A 733 17.30 -16.11 -3.00
C ILE A 733 16.39 -15.72 -1.84
N ASP A 734 15.08 -15.75 -2.05
CA ASP A 734 14.08 -15.56 -0.98
C ASP A 734 13.80 -16.89 -0.21
N GLY A 735 12.87 -16.84 0.75
CA GLY A 735 12.38 -18.01 1.48
C GLY A 735 11.79 -19.11 0.59
N ASN A 736 11.29 -18.75 -0.59
CA ASN A 736 10.70 -19.65 -1.59
C ASN A 736 11.75 -20.21 -2.58
N SER A 737 13.03 -19.84 -2.41
CA SER A 737 14.15 -20.23 -3.26
C SER A 737 14.12 -19.68 -4.68
N ASN A 738 13.42 -18.57 -4.95
CA ASN A 738 13.49 -17.89 -6.24
C ASN A 738 14.78 -17.07 -6.34
N ASP A 739 15.47 -17.16 -7.49
CA ASP A 739 16.72 -16.44 -7.74
C ASP A 739 16.45 -14.94 -7.97
N ASN A 740 17.24 -14.07 -7.35
CA ASN A 740 17.24 -12.65 -7.73
C ASN A 740 17.66 -12.47 -9.19
N ASP A 741 17.06 -11.49 -9.87
CA ASP A 741 17.59 -10.96 -11.12
C ASP A 741 18.88 -10.16 -10.90
N LYS A 742 19.61 -9.83 -11.96
CA LYS A 742 20.83 -9.02 -11.82
C LYS A 742 20.48 -7.64 -11.25
N ILE A 743 20.98 -7.36 -10.05
CA ILE A 743 20.79 -6.08 -9.35
C ILE A 743 22.11 -5.31 -9.35
N THR A 744 22.04 -4.03 -9.66
CA THR A 744 23.17 -3.09 -9.55
C THR A 744 22.67 -1.85 -8.83
N THR A 745 23.27 -1.56 -7.68
CA THR A 745 22.87 -0.44 -6.83
C THR A 745 24.09 0.35 -6.36
N THR A 746 23.85 1.53 -5.82
CA THR A 746 24.88 2.40 -5.27
C THR A 746 24.61 2.73 -3.80
N ALA A 747 25.67 2.97 -3.06
CA ALA A 747 25.63 3.41 -1.67
C ALA A 747 26.67 4.51 -1.49
N ASP A 748 26.26 5.67 -0.98
CA ASP A 748 27.16 6.80 -0.76
C ASP A 748 27.76 6.75 0.64
N PHE A 749 29.07 6.93 0.73
CA PHE A 749 29.77 7.11 2.00
C PHE A 749 30.25 8.56 2.13
N SER A 750 29.77 9.24 3.15
CA SER A 750 30.36 10.49 3.63
C SER A 750 31.03 10.21 4.97
N ALA A 751 32.33 10.50 5.08
CA ALA A 751 33.01 10.38 6.35
C ALA A 751 32.38 11.34 7.36
N GLU A 752 32.13 10.89 8.58
CA GLU A 752 31.68 11.81 9.64
C GLU A 752 32.67 12.97 9.79
N GLU A 753 32.13 14.18 9.87
CA GLU A 753 32.94 15.34 10.20
C GLU A 753 33.48 15.19 11.63
N SER A 754 34.81 15.11 11.75
CA SER A 754 35.46 15.19 13.05
C SER A 754 35.66 16.65 13.44
N TYR A 755 35.49 16.97 14.73
CA TYR A 755 35.59 18.33 15.24
C TYR A 755 36.72 18.46 16.26
N LEU A 756 37.39 19.61 16.26
CA LEU A 756 38.40 19.98 17.25
C LEU A 756 38.07 21.36 17.83
N THR A 757 38.02 21.44 19.16
CA THR A 757 37.87 22.73 19.86
C THR A 757 39.09 23.61 19.60
N PHE A 758 38.88 24.88 19.20
CA PHE A 758 39.96 25.85 19.06
C PHE A 758 40.66 26.05 20.42
N GLY A 759 41.88 25.53 20.55
CA GLY A 759 42.72 25.64 21.75
C GLY A 759 43.88 26.62 21.58
N GLY A 760 43.90 27.36 20.48
CA GLY A 760 44.94 28.27 20.06
C GLY A 760 44.87 29.66 20.70
N THR A 761 45.55 30.64 20.10
CA THR A 761 45.51 32.05 20.50
C THR A 761 45.38 32.98 19.31
N ILE A 762 44.66 34.10 19.49
CA ILE A 762 44.51 35.15 18.49
C ILE A 762 45.18 36.41 19.00
N THR A 763 46.21 36.89 18.30
CA THR A 763 47.02 38.03 18.73
C THR A 763 47.06 39.10 17.64
N PRO A 764 46.49 40.29 17.88
CA PRO A 764 46.70 41.46 17.02
C PRO A 764 48.19 41.82 16.94
N GLY A 765 48.70 41.93 15.72
CA GLY A 765 50.05 42.39 15.41
C GLY A 765 50.08 43.86 14.97
N THR A 766 51.27 44.33 14.59
CA THR A 766 51.43 45.66 13.97
C THR A 766 51.02 45.64 12.49
N ASN A 767 50.73 46.80 11.90
CA ASN A 767 50.43 46.95 10.47
C ASN A 767 49.24 46.12 9.96
N ASN A 768 48.09 46.20 10.62
CA ASN A 768 46.87 45.50 10.19
C ASN A 768 46.99 43.97 10.11
N ALA A 769 47.94 43.40 10.84
CA ALA A 769 48.13 41.95 10.93
C ALA A 769 47.44 41.37 12.17
N ILE A 770 46.85 40.18 12.03
CA ILE A 770 46.28 39.38 13.11
C ILE A 770 46.92 38.01 13.01
N GLU A 771 47.67 37.61 14.04
CA GLU A 771 48.27 36.28 14.14
C GLU A 771 47.27 35.32 14.79
N VAL A 772 47.00 34.21 14.12
CA VAL A 772 46.17 33.12 14.65
C VAL A 772 47.05 31.89 14.78
N ASP A 773 47.40 31.55 16.02
CA ASP A 773 48.07 30.30 16.36
C ASP A 773 46.98 29.27 16.68
N PHE A 774 46.84 28.24 15.85
CA PHE A 774 45.85 27.18 16.06
C PHE A 774 46.29 26.14 17.11
N GLY A 775 47.58 26.11 17.48
CA GLY A 775 48.16 25.10 18.39
C GLY A 775 48.23 23.68 17.80
N VAL A 776 47.89 23.51 16.53
CA VAL A 776 47.87 22.26 15.76
C VAL A 776 48.10 22.59 14.28
N GLU A 777 48.77 21.69 13.53
CA GLU A 777 48.98 21.88 12.09
C GLU A 777 47.62 21.98 11.37
N VAL A 778 47.39 23.07 10.64
CA VAL A 778 46.16 23.29 9.87
C VAL A 778 46.37 23.09 8.36
N SER A 779 45.31 22.70 7.68
CA SER A 779 45.29 22.49 6.22
C SER A 779 45.23 23.80 5.45
N SER A 780 45.31 23.74 4.11
CA SER A 780 45.23 24.93 3.25
C SER A 780 43.89 25.65 3.31
N THR A 781 42.86 25.05 3.89
CA THR A 781 41.58 25.73 4.18
C THR A 781 41.78 26.95 5.06
N ALA A 782 42.73 26.91 6.01
CA ALA A 782 43.10 28.04 6.85
C ALA A 782 43.67 29.25 6.07
N LEU A 783 44.05 29.08 4.80
CA LEU A 783 44.51 30.18 3.94
C LEU A 783 43.38 30.87 3.17
N ASN A 784 42.15 30.34 3.23
CA ASN A 784 41.02 30.99 2.59
C ASN A 784 40.59 32.21 3.41
N VAL A 785 40.61 33.39 2.78
CA VAL A 785 40.23 34.66 3.43
C VAL A 785 38.77 34.64 3.90
N ASP A 786 37.89 33.93 3.18
CA ASP A 786 36.46 33.85 3.51
C ASP A 786 36.17 33.10 4.82
N ASN A 787 37.15 32.35 5.31
CA ASN A 787 37.04 31.59 6.56
C ASN A 787 37.29 32.47 7.81
N TYR A 788 37.45 33.78 7.62
CA TYR A 788 37.67 34.74 8.69
C TYR A 788 36.70 35.91 8.55
N LYS A 789 36.25 36.43 9.69
CA LYS A 789 35.33 37.57 9.74
C LYS A 789 35.74 38.57 10.81
N LEU A 790 35.34 39.81 10.59
CA LEU A 790 35.47 40.92 11.54
C LEU A 790 34.08 41.53 11.77
N ASP A 791 33.63 41.61 13.02
CA ASP A 791 32.28 42.06 13.41
C ASP A 791 31.14 41.31 12.70
N ASN A 792 31.34 40.01 12.49
CA ASN A 792 30.46 39.12 11.73
C ASN A 792 30.33 39.48 10.23
N ALA A 793 31.17 40.38 9.71
CA ALA A 793 31.28 40.69 8.29
C ALA A 793 32.51 40.02 7.67
N ALA A 794 32.46 39.75 6.37
CA ALA A 794 33.63 39.26 5.62
C ALA A 794 34.80 40.26 5.76
N LEU A 795 36.03 39.74 5.73
CA LEU A 795 37.20 40.61 5.78
C LEU A 795 37.21 41.61 4.62
N PRO A 796 37.75 42.83 4.82
CA PRO A 796 37.80 43.85 3.77
C PRO A 796 38.47 43.36 2.48
N GLU A 797 37.99 43.82 1.34
CA GLU A 797 38.55 43.47 0.03
C GLU A 797 40.05 43.82 -0.04
N GLY A 798 40.87 42.84 -0.44
CA GLY A 798 42.34 42.95 -0.45
C GLY A 798 43.04 42.35 0.77
N SER A 799 42.29 41.77 1.72
CA SER A 799 42.86 40.99 2.81
C SER A 799 43.57 39.73 2.31
N THR A 800 44.59 39.27 3.03
CA THR A 800 45.35 38.04 2.70
C THR A 800 45.60 37.20 3.93
N VAL A 801 45.74 35.88 3.74
CA VAL A 801 46.10 34.94 4.81
C VAL A 801 47.27 34.09 4.35
N VAL A 802 48.31 33.99 5.18
CA VAL A 802 49.55 33.25 4.88
C VAL A 802 50.02 32.47 6.10
N TYR A 803 50.69 31.34 5.87
CA TYR A 803 51.46 30.68 6.95
C TYR A 803 52.69 31.51 7.31
N THR A 804 52.95 31.67 8.59
CA THR A 804 54.14 32.38 9.09
C THR A 804 55.25 31.44 9.58
N ASP A 805 54.93 30.16 9.75
CA ASP A 805 55.83 29.15 10.27
C ASP A 805 55.89 27.89 9.40
N ALA A 806 56.94 27.07 9.58
CA ALA A 806 57.12 25.83 8.81
C ALA A 806 56.27 24.67 9.33
N SER A 807 55.79 24.76 10.58
CA SER A 807 54.85 23.80 11.19
C SER A 807 53.41 24.04 10.78
N LYS A 808 53.10 25.19 10.16
CA LYS A 808 51.74 25.61 9.74
C LYS A 808 50.73 25.57 10.88
N GLU A 809 51.20 25.84 12.09
CA GLU A 809 50.33 26.03 13.25
C GLU A 809 49.84 27.48 13.28
N ILE A 810 50.56 28.40 12.62
CA ILE A 810 50.32 29.83 12.70
C ILE A 810 50.01 30.40 11.31
N VAL A 811 48.90 31.14 11.23
CA VAL A 811 48.57 31.98 10.08
C VAL A 811 48.59 33.46 10.49
N GLU A 812 48.95 34.32 9.53
CA GLU A 812 48.82 35.77 9.66
C GLU A 812 47.76 36.26 8.68
N VAL A 813 46.70 36.82 9.23
CA VAL A 813 45.63 37.49 8.51
C VAL A 813 45.99 38.97 8.41
N ARG A 814 46.24 39.45 7.19
CA ARG A 814 46.57 40.86 6.92
C ARG A 814 45.36 41.56 6.32
N LEU A 815 44.85 42.58 7.02
CA LEU A 815 43.86 43.50 6.48
C LEU A 815 44.56 44.50 5.52
N PRO A 816 43.88 44.98 4.48
CA PRO A 816 44.48 45.89 3.51
C PRO A 816 44.86 47.24 4.16
N GLU A 817 45.81 47.96 3.57
CA GLU A 817 46.17 49.33 4.01
C GLU A 817 45.00 50.32 3.98
N SER A 818 43.97 50.04 3.17
CA SER A 818 42.73 50.83 3.13
C SER A 818 41.82 50.61 4.34
N PHE A 819 42.07 49.59 5.16
CA PHE A 819 41.36 49.38 6.41
C PHE A 819 41.96 50.28 7.50
N VAL A 820 41.16 51.22 7.98
CA VAL A 820 41.62 52.30 8.87
C VAL A 820 40.97 52.16 10.24
N VAL A 821 41.81 52.19 11.28
CA VAL A 821 41.43 52.22 12.69
C VAL A 821 41.93 53.56 13.22
N VAL A 822 41.02 54.50 13.49
CA VAL A 822 41.33 55.91 13.86
C VAL A 822 41.52 56.13 15.37
N SER A 823 41.43 55.04 16.14
CA SER A 823 41.65 54.95 17.59
C SER A 823 41.53 53.49 17.98
N ASP A 824 42.26 53.04 19.01
CA ASP A 824 42.17 51.66 19.52
C ASP A 824 40.69 51.23 19.71
N ALA A 825 40.31 50.13 19.05
CA ALA A 825 38.95 49.65 19.01
C ALA A 825 38.88 48.12 19.11
N ASP A 826 37.88 47.63 19.85
CA ASP A 826 37.57 46.21 19.94
C ASP A 826 36.76 45.77 18.72
N TYR A 827 37.20 44.69 18.10
CA TYR A 827 36.53 44.01 17.01
C TYR A 827 36.27 42.56 17.41
N LYS A 828 35.13 42.01 16.97
CA LYS A 828 34.87 40.58 17.09
C LYS A 828 35.53 39.86 15.92
N PHE A 829 36.62 39.14 16.16
CA PHE A 829 37.27 38.33 15.16
C PHE A 829 36.76 36.89 15.23
N GLU A 830 36.42 36.31 14.09
CA GLU A 830 35.77 34.99 14.00
C GLU A 830 36.48 34.10 12.98
N ILE A 831 36.68 32.84 13.36
CA ILE A 831 37.21 31.74 12.54
C ILE A 831 36.03 30.82 12.23
N THR A 832 35.76 30.58 10.94
CA THR A 832 34.63 29.74 10.52
C THR A 832 34.92 28.24 10.62
N GLN A 833 33.85 27.45 10.61
CA GLN A 833 33.89 25.98 10.52
C GLN A 833 34.48 25.44 9.21
N ASP A 834 34.83 26.30 8.27
CA ASP A 834 35.49 25.88 7.04
C ASP A 834 37.00 25.67 7.23
N VAL A 835 37.56 26.06 8.38
CA VAL A 835 38.96 25.80 8.73
C VAL A 835 39.12 24.39 9.28
N LYS A 836 40.01 23.60 8.65
CA LYS A 836 40.30 22.21 9.01
C LYS A 836 41.76 22.00 9.43
N THR A 837 41.99 21.12 10.41
CA THR A 837 43.33 20.61 10.76
C THR A 837 43.94 19.84 9.59
N ALA A 838 45.24 19.54 9.64
CA ALA A 838 45.88 18.65 8.68
C ALA A 838 45.33 17.21 8.73
N ALA A 839 44.70 16.81 9.84
CA ALA A 839 44.03 15.53 10.00
C ALA A 839 42.58 15.54 9.46
N GLY A 840 42.05 16.70 9.09
CA GLY A 840 40.69 16.86 8.55
C GLY A 840 39.67 17.38 9.55
N ASP A 841 40.02 17.52 10.84
CA ASP A 841 39.09 17.97 11.88
C ASP A 841 38.67 19.43 11.65
N ILE A 842 37.38 19.71 11.71
CA ILE A 842 36.82 21.06 11.64
C ILE A 842 37.05 21.79 12.96
N ILE A 843 37.60 23.00 12.88
CA ILE A 843 37.82 23.87 14.03
C ILE A 843 36.50 24.50 14.48
N VAL A 844 36.16 24.33 15.77
CA VAL A 844 34.92 24.84 16.38
C VAL A 844 35.18 25.55 17.69
N ALA A 845 34.22 26.35 18.17
CA ALA A 845 34.30 27.00 19.47
C ALA A 845 34.28 26.01 20.65
N ASP A 846 33.45 24.96 20.55
CA ASP A 846 33.29 23.92 21.56
C ASP A 846 32.84 22.61 20.89
N GLN A 847 33.67 21.57 20.95
CA GLN A 847 33.33 20.28 20.37
C GLN A 847 32.24 19.52 21.15
N THR A 848 31.99 19.91 22.40
CA THR A 848 31.02 19.26 23.29
C THR A 848 29.62 19.84 23.19
N ALA A 849 29.46 20.97 22.49
CA ALA A 849 28.15 21.57 22.22
C ALA A 849 27.40 20.79 21.13
N ASP A 850 26.08 20.63 21.27
CA ASP A 850 25.24 19.92 20.30
C ASP A 850 25.30 20.61 18.92
N THR A 851 25.13 21.94 18.91
CA THR A 851 25.41 22.76 17.72
C THR A 851 26.84 23.23 17.73
N LYS A 852 27.61 22.81 16.73
CA LYS A 852 28.96 23.33 16.50
C LYS A 852 28.83 24.78 16.03
N THR A 853 29.67 25.68 16.54
CA THR A 853 29.72 27.09 16.08
C THR A 853 31.13 27.53 15.73
N ASN A 854 31.21 28.60 14.94
CA ASN A 854 32.46 29.33 14.68
C ASN A 854 33.12 29.77 15.99
N HIS A 855 34.45 29.74 16.05
CA HIS A 855 35.19 30.31 17.16
C HIS A 855 35.28 31.83 16.99
N ALA A 856 34.95 32.59 18.03
CA ALA A 856 35.07 34.04 17.99
C ALA A 856 35.63 34.60 19.29
N GLU A 857 36.50 35.60 19.16
CA GLU A 857 37.14 36.30 20.26
C GLU A 857 37.13 37.82 19.98
N ASN A 858 37.04 38.62 21.04
CA ASN A 858 37.22 40.07 20.91
C ASN A 858 38.71 40.37 20.87
N ILE A 859 39.14 41.03 19.81
CA ILE A 859 40.51 41.51 19.64
C ILE A 859 40.52 43.04 19.62
N THR A 860 41.56 43.66 20.16
CA THR A 860 41.74 45.11 20.07
C THR A 860 42.70 45.42 18.92
N LEU A 861 42.22 46.04 17.86
CA LEU A 861 43.07 46.60 16.82
C LEU A 861 43.49 48.00 17.24
N THR A 862 44.78 48.30 17.15
CA THR A 862 45.32 49.61 17.53
C THR A 862 45.14 50.62 16.41
N ASP A 863 45.14 51.90 16.78
CA ASP A 863 45.20 53.00 15.83
C ASP A 863 46.31 52.80 14.78
N ASN A 864 45.96 52.96 13.51
CA ASN A 864 46.86 52.80 12.38
C ASN A 864 46.94 54.06 11.52
N VAL A 865 46.40 55.18 11.99
CA VAL A 865 46.47 56.48 11.33
C VAL A 865 47.60 57.28 11.93
N SER A 866 48.47 57.80 11.07
CA SER A 866 49.49 58.76 11.50
C SER A 866 48.87 60.15 11.67
N PRO A 867 49.28 60.92 12.69
CA PRO A 867 48.86 62.30 12.84
C PRO A 867 49.36 63.15 11.68
N GLU A 868 48.56 64.15 11.28
CA GLU A 868 48.90 65.13 10.25
C GLU A 868 48.98 66.53 10.86
N LEU A 869 49.98 67.32 10.45
CA LEU A 869 50.07 68.73 10.85
C LEU A 869 49.04 69.57 10.09
N VAL A 870 47.98 69.99 10.79
CA VAL A 870 46.85 70.73 10.21
C VAL A 870 47.13 72.24 10.15
N SER A 871 47.72 72.81 11.20
CA SER A 871 47.97 74.26 11.26
C SER A 871 49.18 74.63 12.12
N ALA A 872 49.76 75.80 11.84
CA ALA A 872 50.79 76.40 12.67
C ALA A 872 50.50 77.90 12.86
N GLN A 873 50.54 78.39 14.09
CA GLN A 873 50.24 79.80 14.44
C GLN A 873 51.26 80.33 15.44
N PHE A 874 51.56 81.62 15.38
CA PHE A 874 52.39 82.25 16.41
C PHE A 874 51.64 82.36 17.74
N ALA A 875 52.26 81.96 18.84
CA ALA A 875 51.74 82.16 20.18
C ALA A 875 52.13 83.55 20.68
N VAL A 876 51.15 84.36 21.10
CA VAL A 876 51.36 85.71 21.62
C VAL A 876 50.64 85.91 22.96
N ASP A 877 51.14 86.79 23.81
CA ASP A 877 50.48 87.14 25.07
C ASP A 877 49.25 88.04 24.82
N SER A 878 49.28 88.80 23.72
CA SER A 878 48.21 89.69 23.28
C SER A 878 48.11 89.77 21.75
N THR A 879 46.90 89.99 21.22
CA THR A 879 46.69 90.16 19.76
C THR A 879 47.38 91.39 19.15
N ASP A 880 47.89 92.30 20.00
CA ASP A 880 48.61 93.50 19.57
C ASP A 880 50.14 93.27 19.45
N ASP A 881 50.65 92.10 19.85
CA ASP A 881 52.08 91.80 19.83
C ASP A 881 52.59 91.66 18.39
N SER A 882 53.74 92.29 18.12
CA SER A 882 54.37 92.27 16.79
C SER A 882 55.52 91.25 16.68
N THR A 883 55.86 90.61 17.80
CA THR A 883 56.87 89.57 17.92
C THR A 883 56.32 88.39 18.70
N SER A 884 56.88 87.21 18.49
CA SER A 884 56.55 85.98 19.19
C SER A 884 57.81 85.14 19.35
N ASP A 885 57.92 84.41 20.46
CA ASP A 885 58.97 83.45 20.77
C ASP A 885 58.42 82.01 20.82
N SER A 886 57.20 81.78 20.33
CA SER A 886 56.53 80.49 20.42
C SER A 886 55.63 80.21 19.22
N ILE A 887 55.50 78.95 18.82
CA ILE A 887 54.56 78.51 17.78
C ILE A 887 53.69 77.38 18.34
N VAL A 888 52.39 77.44 18.09
CA VAL A 888 51.47 76.33 18.33
C VAL A 888 51.25 75.59 17.02
N LEU A 889 51.52 74.28 17.05
CA LEU A 889 51.25 73.33 15.98
C LEU A 889 50.01 72.53 16.36
N THR A 890 49.02 72.46 15.47
CA THR A 890 47.79 71.69 15.69
C THR A 890 47.78 70.50 14.74
N PHE A 891 47.56 69.31 15.29
CA PHE A 891 47.52 68.04 14.56
C PHE A 891 46.09 67.53 14.36
N SER A 892 45.92 66.56 13.44
CA SER A 892 44.64 65.92 13.12
C SER A 892 44.03 65.17 14.30
N GLU A 893 44.85 64.78 15.27
CA GLU A 893 44.51 63.94 16.42
C GLU A 893 45.42 64.23 17.62
N GLU A 894 45.15 63.61 18.76
CA GLU A 894 45.98 63.76 19.97
C GLU A 894 47.37 63.17 19.73
N ILE A 895 48.40 63.88 20.19
CA ILE A 895 49.80 63.50 19.96
C ILE A 895 50.53 63.22 21.27
N SER A 896 51.64 62.51 21.18
CA SER A 896 52.59 62.29 22.27
C SER A 896 54.04 62.48 21.77
N LEU A 897 54.96 62.76 22.70
CA LEU A 897 56.39 62.89 22.41
C LEU A 897 57.15 61.67 22.93
N ASN A 898 57.77 60.90 22.04
CA ASN A 898 58.32 59.59 22.32
C ASN A 898 59.86 59.53 22.32
N GLY A 899 60.50 60.11 23.35
CA GLY A 899 61.98 60.04 23.51
C GLY A 899 62.64 61.26 24.18
N GLY A 900 61.90 62.32 24.44
CA GLY A 900 62.32 63.47 25.25
C GLY A 900 61.85 64.79 24.64
N ASN A 901 61.88 65.88 25.41
CA ASN A 901 61.40 67.18 24.92
C ASN A 901 62.40 67.90 24.00
N ASP A 902 63.16 67.20 23.16
CA ASP A 902 64.07 67.83 22.19
C ASP A 902 63.64 67.47 20.78
N LEU A 903 62.99 68.42 20.09
CA LEU A 903 62.44 68.25 18.74
C LEU A 903 63.31 68.94 17.67
N SER A 904 64.60 69.12 17.95
CA SER A 904 65.49 69.95 17.12
C SER A 904 65.90 69.29 15.79
N ASP A 905 65.83 67.97 15.69
CA ASP A 905 65.98 67.16 14.48
C ASP A 905 64.65 66.90 13.75
N ASP A 906 63.54 66.89 14.49
CA ASP A 906 62.18 66.71 13.97
C ASP A 906 61.61 67.93 13.23
N LEU A 907 62.05 69.14 13.58
CA LEU A 907 61.45 70.38 13.12
C LEU A 907 62.46 71.29 12.41
N VAL A 908 62.10 71.77 11.22
CA VAL A 908 62.85 72.79 10.49
C VAL A 908 62.01 74.05 10.34
N LEU A 909 62.46 75.15 10.94
CA LEU A 909 61.82 76.46 10.84
C LEU A 909 62.55 77.34 9.81
N LYS A 910 61.82 77.94 8.87
CA LYS A 910 62.36 78.87 7.88
C LYS A 910 61.64 80.20 7.89
N VAL A 911 62.41 81.28 7.87
CA VAL A 911 61.91 82.67 7.73
C VAL A 911 62.38 83.20 6.39
N GLY A 912 61.43 83.39 5.47
CA GLY A 912 61.73 83.61 4.05
C GLY A 912 62.43 82.41 3.44
N SER A 913 63.74 82.51 3.16
CA SER A 913 64.57 81.41 2.61
C SER A 913 65.67 80.94 3.55
N ASN A 914 65.75 81.51 4.76
CA ASN A 914 66.79 81.18 5.73
C ASN A 914 66.24 80.21 6.77
N GLU A 915 67.03 79.19 7.10
CA GLU A 915 66.77 78.28 8.20
C GLU A 915 67.14 78.94 9.52
N VAL A 916 66.30 78.73 10.53
CA VAL A 916 66.53 79.20 11.89
C VAL A 916 67.04 78.02 12.71
N ASP A 917 68.16 78.23 13.40
CA ASP A 917 68.72 77.23 14.30
C ASP A 917 67.84 77.11 15.54
N LEU A 918 67.30 75.90 15.75
CA LEU A 918 66.38 75.59 16.83
C LEU A 918 67.03 74.93 18.06
N SER A 919 68.33 74.60 17.99
CA SER A 919 69.31 74.03 18.97
C SER A 919 68.90 73.31 20.29
N ALA A 920 67.71 73.55 20.87
CA ALA A 920 66.98 72.70 21.81
C ALA A 920 65.51 73.17 21.85
N VAL A 921 64.58 72.38 21.30
CA VAL A 921 63.14 72.76 21.26
C VAL A 921 62.35 71.96 22.27
N ALA A 922 62.07 72.58 23.42
CA ALA A 922 61.09 72.04 24.36
C ALA A 922 59.67 72.27 23.84
N GLY A 923 59.00 71.18 23.50
CA GLY A 923 57.59 71.13 23.19
C GLY A 923 56.74 70.90 24.44
N THR A 924 55.59 71.56 24.55
CA THR A 924 54.53 71.16 25.51
C THR A 924 53.31 70.71 24.72
N VAL A 925 52.85 69.49 25.00
CA VAL A 925 51.66 68.92 24.37
C VAL A 925 50.43 69.15 25.24
N ALA A 926 49.32 69.56 24.61
CA ALA A 926 48.00 69.60 25.20
C ALA A 926 46.97 69.09 24.17
N GLY A 927 46.54 67.83 24.31
CA GLY A 927 45.67 67.18 23.33
C GLY A 927 46.36 67.07 21.96
N ASN A 928 45.78 67.67 20.93
CA ASN A 928 46.32 67.71 19.58
C ASN A 928 47.20 68.95 19.29
N GLU A 929 47.54 69.75 20.30
CA GLU A 929 48.39 70.94 20.14
C GLU A 929 49.78 70.73 20.73
N LEU A 930 50.82 71.05 19.96
CA LEU A 930 52.21 71.14 20.39
C LEU A 930 52.66 72.60 20.37
N THR A 931 52.96 73.15 21.55
CA THR A 931 53.58 74.47 21.65
C THR A 931 55.10 74.32 21.71
N ILE A 932 55.80 74.88 20.73
CA ILE A 932 57.27 74.90 20.67
C ILE A 932 57.81 76.30 20.98
N THR A 933 58.97 76.36 21.63
CA THR A 933 59.71 77.61 21.83
C THR A 933 60.64 77.87 20.65
N ILE A 934 60.68 79.11 20.17
CA ILE A 934 61.52 79.58 19.06
C ILE A 934 62.26 80.87 19.47
N PRO A 935 63.33 81.28 18.76
CA PRO A 935 63.91 82.61 18.96
C PRO A 935 62.89 83.71 18.67
N GLU A 936 62.87 84.77 19.50
CA GLU A 936 61.94 85.90 19.33
C GLU A 936 62.04 86.48 17.90
N MET A 937 60.91 86.49 17.19
CA MET A 937 60.86 86.89 15.79
C MET A 937 59.59 87.69 15.45
N ASN A 938 59.63 88.42 14.34
CA ASN A 938 58.50 89.26 13.93
C ASN A 938 57.43 88.43 13.19
N ILE A 939 56.21 88.42 13.71
CA ILE A 939 55.10 87.60 13.21
C ILE A 939 54.60 87.99 11.81
N SER A 940 55.01 89.15 11.28
CA SER A 940 54.64 89.59 9.92
C SER A 940 55.52 88.99 8.82
N GLN A 941 56.58 88.26 9.17
CA GLN A 941 57.47 87.62 8.22
C GLN A 941 56.90 86.28 7.75
N THR A 942 57.00 86.01 6.45
CA THR A 942 56.63 84.69 5.89
C THR A 942 57.49 83.61 6.52
N THR A 943 56.84 82.72 7.27
CA THR A 943 57.48 81.69 8.07
C THR A 943 56.86 80.35 7.74
N THR A 944 57.68 79.32 7.57
CA THR A 944 57.24 77.94 7.35
C THR A 944 57.87 77.03 8.38
N ILE A 945 57.11 76.04 8.84
CA ILE A 945 57.62 74.94 9.65
C ILE A 945 57.45 73.63 8.89
N THR A 946 58.48 72.80 8.95
CA THR A 946 58.54 71.49 8.31
C THR A 946 58.78 70.43 9.36
N ILE A 947 57.99 69.36 9.35
CA ILE A 947 58.30 68.12 10.05
C ILE A 947 59.19 67.27 9.16
N VAL A 948 60.30 66.78 9.70
CA VAL A 948 61.33 66.04 8.99
C VAL A 948 61.06 64.54 9.09
N SER A 949 61.13 63.83 7.97
CA SER A 949 61.04 62.37 7.95
C SER A 949 62.27 61.72 8.59
N GLU A 950 62.11 60.51 9.13
CA GLU A 950 63.22 59.67 9.56
C GLU A 950 64.29 59.52 8.46
N GLY A 951 65.57 59.58 8.85
CA GLY A 951 66.70 59.52 7.93
C GLY A 951 68.05 59.58 8.64
N SER A 952 69.14 59.74 7.89
CA SER A 952 70.49 59.72 8.47
C SER A 952 70.81 60.89 9.42
N GLU A 953 69.99 61.94 9.41
CA GLU A 953 70.12 63.15 10.23
C GLU A 953 68.95 63.32 11.22
N ASN A 954 67.93 62.43 11.17
CA ASN A 954 66.83 62.34 12.13
C ASN A 954 66.58 60.84 12.42
N GLU A 955 67.10 60.32 13.52
CA GLU A 955 67.09 58.87 13.80
C GLU A 955 65.68 58.34 14.15
N ALA A 956 64.76 59.19 14.61
CA ALA A 956 63.37 58.84 14.88
C ALA A 956 62.48 60.10 14.87
N VAL A 957 61.25 60.00 14.36
CA VAL A 957 60.27 61.08 14.50
C VAL A 957 59.63 60.98 15.88
N GLU A 958 59.93 61.93 16.75
CA GLU A 958 59.54 61.97 18.16
C GLU A 958 58.08 62.40 18.35
N ILE A 959 57.52 63.13 17.38
CA ILE A 959 56.09 63.48 17.35
C ILE A 959 55.30 62.29 16.82
N THR A 960 54.56 61.65 17.71
CA THR A 960 53.74 60.47 17.43
C THR A 960 52.30 60.73 17.84
N ASP A 961 51.35 59.88 17.44
CA ASP A 961 50.02 59.92 18.05
C ASP A 961 50.09 59.56 19.55
N ALA A 962 49.00 59.80 20.28
CA ALA A 962 48.86 59.44 21.69
C ALA A 962 48.31 58.02 21.92
N SER A 963 48.08 57.25 20.84
CA SER A 963 47.53 55.89 20.89
C SER A 963 48.60 54.87 21.34
N ALA A 964 48.18 53.62 21.59
CA ALA A 964 49.11 52.54 21.87
C ALA A 964 49.99 52.16 20.65
N GLY A 965 49.55 52.49 19.42
CA GLY A 965 50.28 52.27 18.18
C GLY A 965 51.45 53.22 17.98
N SER A 966 51.37 54.46 18.51
CA SER A 966 52.43 55.46 18.46
C SER A 966 52.92 55.74 17.02
N ASN A 967 52.00 55.89 16.07
CA ASN A 967 52.36 56.16 14.69
C ASN A 967 53.04 57.53 14.58
N ALA A 968 54.19 57.57 13.89
CA ALA A 968 54.91 58.80 13.64
C ALA A 968 54.08 59.76 12.78
N VAL A 969 54.14 61.06 13.11
CA VAL A 969 53.45 62.11 12.35
C VAL A 969 53.93 62.15 10.90
N ILE A 970 53.01 62.44 9.98
CA ILE A 970 53.33 62.52 8.55
C ILE A 970 54.20 63.77 8.28
N PRO A 971 55.40 63.61 7.68
CA PRO A 971 56.28 64.73 7.34
C PRO A 971 55.59 65.74 6.43
N THR A 972 55.37 66.94 6.96
CA THR A 972 54.55 67.98 6.31
C THR A 972 55.21 69.35 6.46
N THR A 973 55.05 70.23 5.46
CA THR A 973 55.46 71.64 5.54
C THR A 973 54.25 72.55 5.45
N ILE A 974 54.09 73.45 6.41
CA ILE A 974 53.00 74.43 6.43
C ILE A 974 53.51 75.85 6.71
N ASN A 975 52.76 76.85 6.27
CA ASN A 975 53.01 78.25 6.63
C ASN A 975 52.50 78.51 8.05
N VAL A 976 53.30 79.22 8.85
CA VAL A 976 52.88 79.75 10.15
C VAL A 976 52.02 80.98 9.89
N ASN A 977 50.70 80.85 10.05
CA ASN A 977 49.73 81.86 9.64
C ASN A 977 48.81 82.23 10.80
N GLY A 978 48.77 83.52 11.13
CA GLY A 978 47.90 84.02 12.20
C GLY A 978 48.58 83.96 13.58
N VAL A 979 47.79 84.28 14.60
CA VAL A 979 48.23 84.32 15.99
C VAL A 979 47.19 83.65 16.87
N VAL A 980 47.65 82.91 17.87
CA VAL A 980 46.84 82.38 18.97
C VAL A 980 47.28 83.04 20.27
N VAL A 981 46.32 83.56 21.04
CA VAL A 981 46.61 84.16 22.34
C VAL A 981 46.72 83.04 23.37
N VAL A 982 47.92 82.81 23.89
CA VAL A 982 48.16 81.77 24.88
C VAL A 982 48.27 82.45 26.24
N VAL A 983 47.34 82.16 27.15
CA VAL A 983 47.41 82.70 28.50
C VAL A 983 48.42 81.87 29.28
N THR A 984 49.64 82.36 29.43
CA THR A 984 50.61 81.77 30.34
C THR A 984 50.03 81.76 31.77
N PRO A 985 50.05 80.62 32.50
CA PRO A 985 49.55 80.54 33.86
C PRO A 985 50.19 81.52 34.85
#